data_AF-A0A0G4NA55-F1
#
_entry.id   AF-A0A0G4NA55-F1
#
_cell.length_a   1.000
_cell.length_b   1.000
_cell.length_c   1.000
_cell.angle_alpha   90.00
_cell.angle_beta   90.00
_cell.angle_gamma   90.00
#
_symmetry.space_group_name_H-M   'P 1'
#
loop_
_entity.id
_entity.type
_entity.pdbx_description
1 polymer ?
#
loop_
_entity_poly.entity_id
_entity_poly.type
_entity_poly.pdbx_seq_one_letter_code
_entity_poly.pdbx_strand_id
1 'polypeptide(L)'
;MHIVSRRVLRVSRVVPSLVRRKTGSSGLTGTEPKSVKHLRLAFVNMAPSPLNLLLLGAVLSQSTASVISPRQRVPDGFVAKSVYPTPHGGWDRDWVDSYERAKAIVDQMTLAEKTNITSGSGWWMDQDVVSATLAAPLALGSLNSAWDVAAAYGNVIVVVQTVGPILVEEWIDLPSVKSVLFQHLPGQEAGESLTNILFGNVSPSGHLPYSITRREEDLPESGVNVWLGPSVGPLGRKPKGGRNWEGFGSDPVLQAKAGALSIKGVQEQGVIATIKHLIGNEQEMYRMYNPLQQGLSANIDDRTLHEIYLWPFAEGIRAGSGAVMTAYNAVNGSASVHNSQMINGVLKNELGFQGFVMSDWFSQMSGVDAAIAGLDMAMPGDTQVPLFGYSYWMYDLTRSVLNGSVPMDRLNDMTTRIVATWIKFGQDKGFPKVNFHLLSNDAVGDLYQAAWPFSPRGVINEFVQVQADHNLVAREVAQDAITLLKNNGSLLPIATSRSIKLTGGSTGQPQDTFSEGLYIDYRYLNKNGIKPRFPFGHGLSYTSFNFTNPSISAVTQLSRTPPAPPSRAPVLNFNQAIHPWQQGVVPAGFSRIFRYLYSWCTEGEAKQAVRDREDGKKYPYPPGYTTVQPSAVPASGASGGNPRLFDVAFRVSVTVRNTGATHTGRASVQAYVQFPDGGPETPIVQLRDFEKTSRLAPGGSQVVTLALTRKDLSIWDVVSQNWIVPSPGGRYKIWIGDASDRLFTACYTDTGRCESGLQSPV
;
A
#
# COMPACT_ATOMS: atom_id res chain seq x y z
N MET A 1 9.13 27.26 -41.96
CA MET A 1 9.89 28.24 -42.76
C MET A 1 9.13 29.57 -42.72
N HIS A 2 9.71 30.74 -42.44
CA HIS A 2 11.06 31.11 -41.99
C HIS A 2 10.93 32.18 -40.87
N ILE A 3 11.65 32.06 -39.74
CA ILE A 3 12.88 32.80 -39.38
C ILE A 3 12.78 34.34 -39.49
N VAL A 4 12.82 35.02 -38.33
CA VAL A 4 13.60 36.24 -37.96
C VAL A 4 13.12 36.70 -36.55
N SER A 5 13.87 37.29 -35.60
CA SER A 5 15.28 37.22 -35.13
C SER A 5 15.68 38.58 -34.50
N ARG A 6 16.18 38.58 -33.25
CA ARG A 6 16.86 39.72 -32.54
C ARG A 6 15.95 40.91 -32.15
N ARG A 7 16.26 41.87 -31.24
CA ARG A 7 17.45 42.33 -30.45
C ARG A 7 16.90 43.13 -29.21
N VAL A 8 17.58 43.69 -28.17
CA VAL A 8 18.99 43.86 -27.73
C VAL A 8 19.08 44.20 -26.20
N LEU A 9 20.27 44.00 -25.59
CA LEU A 9 20.93 44.57 -24.36
C LEU A 9 20.21 45.55 -23.38
N ARG A 10 20.61 45.57 -22.09
CA ARG A 10 21.68 46.42 -21.45
C ARG A 10 21.70 46.18 -19.90
N VAL A 11 22.74 46.32 -19.03
CA VAL A 11 24.25 46.33 -18.98
C VAL A 11 24.64 45.81 -17.53
N SER A 12 25.76 45.98 -16.79
CA SER A 12 27.12 46.60 -16.86
C SER A 12 28.07 46.12 -15.71
N ARG A 13 29.37 45.88 -16.02
CA ARG A 13 30.60 46.01 -15.13
C ARG A 13 30.71 45.09 -13.87
N VAL A 14 31.89 44.79 -13.29
CA VAL A 14 33.26 45.39 -13.28
C VAL A 14 34.38 44.35 -13.57
N VAL A 15 35.60 44.78 -13.93
CA VAL A 15 36.82 43.99 -14.30
C VAL A 15 38.09 44.74 -13.81
N PRO A 16 39.09 44.09 -13.16
CA PRO A 16 40.41 43.72 -13.77
C PRO A 16 41.08 42.47 -13.12
N SER A 17 42.24 41.90 -13.50
CA SER A 17 43.11 41.82 -14.72
C SER A 17 44.07 40.61 -14.54
N LEU A 18 44.65 39.96 -15.57
CA LEU A 18 46.04 40.11 -16.12
C LEU A 18 46.23 38.94 -17.16
N VAL A 19 46.72 39.11 -18.40
CA VAL A 19 48.15 39.18 -18.87
C VAL A 19 48.92 37.84 -18.70
N ARG A 20 49.58 37.20 -19.70
CA ARG A 20 49.88 37.50 -21.13
C ARG A 20 50.46 36.25 -21.87
N ARG A 21 50.26 36.15 -23.22
CA ARG A 21 51.17 35.50 -24.24
C ARG A 21 51.38 33.94 -24.13
N LYS A 22 51.87 33.20 -25.15
CA LYS A 22 52.37 33.50 -26.52
C LYS A 22 52.15 32.31 -27.50
N THR A 23 52.06 32.62 -28.80
CA THR A 23 52.41 31.83 -30.04
C THR A 23 52.90 30.37 -29.95
N GLY A 24 52.57 29.45 -30.87
CA GLY A 24 51.75 29.53 -32.11
C GLY A 24 52.18 28.50 -33.19
N SER A 25 51.55 28.51 -34.38
CA SER A 25 51.90 27.78 -35.65
C SER A 25 51.95 26.22 -35.62
N SER A 26 51.68 25.46 -36.71
CA SER A 26 51.01 25.72 -38.01
C SER A 26 50.85 24.41 -38.80
N GLY A 27 49.88 24.32 -39.73
CA GLY A 27 49.89 23.34 -40.83
C GLY A 27 48.61 22.51 -41.01
N LEU A 28 47.91 22.70 -42.14
CA LEU A 28 46.76 21.89 -42.57
C LEU A 28 46.84 21.63 -44.08
N THR A 29 47.11 20.39 -44.47
CA THR A 29 46.87 19.79 -45.80
C THR A 29 46.81 18.26 -45.62
N GLY A 30 45.88 17.50 -46.21
CA GLY A 30 44.68 17.88 -46.97
C GLY A 30 43.86 16.64 -47.39
N THR A 31 42.82 16.86 -48.19
CA THR A 31 42.07 15.88 -49.03
C THR A 31 41.41 14.65 -48.38
N GLU A 32 40.09 14.75 -48.26
CA GLU A 32 39.05 13.70 -48.45
C GLU A 32 39.18 12.90 -49.78
N PRO A 33 38.32 11.90 -50.11
CA PRO A 33 37.31 11.17 -49.28
C PRO A 33 37.28 9.62 -49.50
N LYS A 34 36.49 8.85 -48.71
CA LYS A 34 35.39 7.95 -49.19
C LYS A 34 34.84 6.90 -48.19
N SER A 35 33.51 6.70 -48.28
CA SER A 35 32.67 5.49 -48.09
C SER A 35 32.90 4.44 -46.98
N VAL A 36 31.82 4.19 -46.24
CA VAL A 36 31.52 3.05 -45.33
C VAL A 36 31.54 1.67 -46.02
N LYS A 37 31.74 0.59 -45.22
CA LYS A 37 32.20 -0.77 -45.58
C LYS A 37 32.52 -1.70 -44.39
N HIS A 38 31.52 -2.32 -43.73
CA HIS A 38 31.58 -3.49 -42.80
C HIS A 38 32.94 -3.98 -42.17
N LEU A 39 32.99 -4.24 -40.85
CA LEU A 39 33.02 -5.63 -40.30
C LEU A 39 32.89 -5.73 -38.75
N ARG A 40 32.44 -6.93 -38.33
CA ARG A 40 32.46 -7.61 -37.01
C ARG A 40 33.29 -6.97 -35.86
N LEU A 41 32.67 -6.85 -34.69
CA LEU A 41 33.38 -6.95 -33.39
C LEU A 41 33.87 -8.39 -33.18
N ALA A 42 35.05 -8.54 -32.58
CA ALA A 42 35.56 -9.79 -32.04
C ALA A 42 35.71 -9.66 -30.52
N PHE A 43 35.46 -10.75 -29.78
CA PHE A 43 35.74 -10.80 -28.34
C PHE A 43 37.24 -10.78 -28.08
N VAL A 44 37.67 -10.02 -27.06
CA VAL A 44 39.02 -10.08 -26.49
C VAL A 44 38.89 -10.33 -25.00
N ASN A 45 39.35 -11.51 -24.55
CA ASN A 45 39.53 -11.78 -23.12
C ASN A 45 40.69 -10.95 -22.58
N MET A 46 40.50 -10.30 -21.44
CA MET A 46 41.60 -9.80 -20.61
C MET A 46 41.45 -10.35 -19.19
N ALA A 47 42.46 -11.08 -18.73
CA ALA A 47 42.53 -11.56 -17.35
C ALA A 47 42.92 -10.41 -16.40
N PRO A 48 42.46 -10.42 -15.13
CA PRO A 48 42.79 -9.37 -14.17
C PRO A 48 44.25 -9.49 -13.68
N SER A 49 44.96 -8.36 -13.58
CA SER A 49 46.24 -8.29 -12.85
C SER A 49 46.02 -7.82 -11.39
N PRO A 50 46.76 -8.36 -10.41
CA PRO A 50 46.46 -8.15 -8.99
C PRO A 50 47.22 -6.97 -8.38
N LEU A 51 46.76 -5.73 -8.58
CA LEU A 51 47.39 -4.56 -7.91
C LEU A 51 46.42 -3.41 -7.57
N ASN A 52 45.55 -3.61 -6.58
CA ASN A 52 44.89 -2.52 -5.82
C ASN A 52 44.27 -3.01 -4.48
N LEU A 53 44.87 -4.03 -3.86
CA LEU A 53 44.31 -4.72 -2.69
C LEU A 53 44.86 -4.16 -1.35
N LEU A 54 44.72 -2.85 -1.08
CA LEU A 54 45.31 -2.25 0.12
C LEU A 54 44.61 -1.00 0.68
N LEU A 55 43.27 -1.02 0.78
CA LEU A 55 42.54 -0.11 1.69
C LEU A 55 41.17 -0.64 2.20
N LEU A 56 40.92 -1.95 2.11
CA LEU A 56 39.80 -2.63 2.80
C LEU A 56 40.33 -3.37 4.03
N GLY A 57 40.63 -2.63 5.10
CA GLY A 57 41.43 -3.16 6.21
C GLY A 57 41.16 -2.58 7.60
N ALA A 58 40.04 -1.89 7.82
CA ALA A 58 39.69 -1.35 9.15
C ALA A 58 38.18 -1.07 9.35
N VAL A 59 37.28 -2.00 8.99
CA VAL A 59 35.93 -2.05 9.59
C VAL A 59 35.92 -3.19 10.59
N LEU A 60 36.51 -2.92 11.77
CA LEU A 60 36.38 -3.80 12.93
C LEU A 60 34.91 -3.94 13.29
N SER A 61 34.46 -5.17 13.51
CA SER A 61 33.11 -5.49 14.00
C SER A 61 32.97 -5.12 15.48
N GLN A 62 33.08 -3.83 15.80
CA GLN A 62 32.66 -3.30 17.09
C GLN A 62 31.13 -3.27 17.09
N SER A 63 30.53 -4.29 17.72
CA SER A 63 29.11 -4.28 18.11
C SER A 63 28.90 -3.33 19.30
N THR A 64 29.15 -2.03 19.09
CA THR A 64 28.85 -0.99 20.07
C THR A 64 27.34 -0.80 20.17
N ALA A 65 26.82 -0.84 21.40
CA ALA A 65 25.44 -0.44 21.70
C ALA A 65 25.31 1.10 21.70
N SER A 66 25.55 1.69 20.54
CA SER A 66 25.37 3.10 20.17
C SER A 66 25.53 3.19 18.64
N VAL A 67 24.90 4.13 17.91
CA VAL A 67 24.42 5.46 18.28
C VAL A 67 23.02 5.69 17.71
N ILE A 68 22.11 6.32 18.46
CA ILE A 68 20.94 7.00 17.88
C ILE A 68 21.50 8.05 16.92
N SER A 69 21.48 7.78 15.62
CA SER A 69 21.89 8.76 14.61
C SER A 69 21.13 10.05 14.88
N PRO A 70 21.81 11.18 15.17
CA PRO A 70 21.13 12.39 15.61
C PRO A 70 20.02 12.73 14.63
N ARG A 71 18.76 12.74 15.11
CA ARG A 71 17.60 12.98 14.27
C ARG A 71 17.85 14.23 13.43
N GLN A 72 17.64 14.15 12.12
CA GLN A 72 17.81 15.31 11.26
C GLN A 72 17.02 16.49 11.82
N ARG A 73 17.57 17.71 11.67
CA ARG A 73 16.91 18.92 12.13
C ARG A 73 15.67 19.21 11.29
N VAL A 74 14.57 18.61 11.72
CA VAL A 74 13.20 18.96 11.34
C VAL A 74 12.85 20.39 11.80
N PRO A 75 11.86 21.05 11.18
CA PRO A 75 11.37 22.34 11.65
C PRO A 75 10.81 22.27 13.06
N ASP A 76 10.89 23.37 13.81
CA ASP A 76 10.42 23.42 15.19
C ASP A 76 8.92 23.04 15.27
N GLY A 77 8.57 22.18 16.23
CA GLY A 77 7.25 21.56 16.35
C GLY A 77 7.09 20.19 15.67
N PHE A 78 7.87 19.87 14.64
CA PHE A 78 7.75 18.62 13.86
C PHE A 78 8.68 17.50 14.37
N VAL A 79 8.78 17.32 15.69
CA VAL A 79 9.62 16.30 16.34
C VAL A 79 8.77 15.17 16.90
N ALA A 80 9.00 13.92 16.44
CA ALA A 80 8.26 12.75 16.88
C ALA A 80 8.44 12.49 18.40
N LYS A 81 7.33 12.38 19.14
CA LYS A 81 7.32 12.07 20.58
C LYS A 81 7.87 10.66 20.83
N SER A 82 8.57 10.45 21.94
CA SER A 82 8.90 9.09 22.42
C SER A 82 7.67 8.51 23.14
N VAL A 83 7.18 7.34 22.73
CA VAL A 83 6.01 6.70 23.36
C VAL A 83 6.31 5.23 23.65
N TYR A 84 6.34 4.88 24.94
CA TYR A 84 6.70 3.54 25.44
C TYR A 84 5.85 3.17 26.67
N PRO A 85 5.60 1.88 26.95
CA PRO A 85 5.99 0.70 26.17
C PRO A 85 5.18 0.57 24.87
N THR A 86 5.45 -0.50 24.12
CA THR A 86 4.48 -1.01 23.14
C THR A 86 3.22 -1.49 23.87
N PRO A 87 2.02 -1.01 23.49
CA PRO A 87 0.77 -1.50 24.05
C PRO A 87 0.56 -2.98 23.68
N HIS A 88 0.26 -3.80 24.68
CA HIS A 88 -0.15 -5.19 24.46
C HIS A 88 -1.49 -5.26 23.72
N GLY A 89 -1.68 -6.33 22.95
CA GLY A 89 -2.98 -6.67 22.35
C GLY A 89 -3.88 -7.54 23.23
N GLY A 90 -4.90 -8.13 22.62
CA GLY A 90 -5.84 -9.09 23.23
C GLY A 90 -6.96 -8.47 24.06
N TRP A 91 -7.05 -7.14 24.15
CA TRP A 91 -8.04 -6.43 24.96
C TRP A 91 -9.29 -5.98 24.19
N ASP A 92 -9.26 -6.04 22.85
CA ASP A 92 -10.46 -5.86 22.04
C ASP A 92 -11.27 -7.17 22.06
N ARG A 93 -12.59 -7.06 22.28
CA ARG A 93 -13.48 -8.19 22.51
C ARG A 93 -13.54 -9.14 21.32
N ASP A 94 -13.42 -8.61 20.10
CA ASP A 94 -13.43 -9.41 18.88
C ASP A 94 -12.15 -10.24 18.69
N TRP A 95 -11.12 -9.99 19.49
CA TRP A 95 -9.80 -10.63 19.40
C TRP A 95 -9.44 -11.52 20.59
N VAL A 96 -10.24 -11.53 21.67
CA VAL A 96 -9.93 -12.28 22.92
C VAL A 96 -9.68 -13.77 22.66
N ASP A 97 -10.58 -14.48 21.98
CA ASP A 97 -10.42 -15.93 21.69
C ASP A 97 -9.11 -16.24 20.97
N SER A 98 -8.82 -15.52 19.88
CA SER A 98 -7.62 -15.79 19.09
C SER A 98 -6.35 -15.41 19.84
N TYR A 99 -6.40 -14.42 20.73
CA TYR A 99 -5.28 -14.06 21.62
C TYR A 99 -5.06 -15.04 22.77
N GLU A 100 -6.11 -15.54 23.43
CA GLU A 100 -6.00 -16.55 24.49
C GLU A 100 -5.43 -17.85 23.92
N ARG A 101 -5.95 -18.28 22.77
CA ARG A 101 -5.47 -19.47 22.04
C ARG A 101 -4.03 -19.29 21.52
N ALA A 102 -3.70 -18.12 20.96
CA ALA A 102 -2.35 -17.81 20.53
C ALA A 102 -1.35 -17.78 21.70
N LYS A 103 -1.72 -17.17 22.83
CA LYS A 103 -0.87 -17.13 24.03
C LYS A 103 -0.60 -18.54 24.55
N ALA A 104 -1.61 -19.42 24.57
CA ALA A 104 -1.43 -20.82 24.98
C ALA A 104 -0.42 -21.58 24.09
N ILE A 105 -0.29 -21.22 22.81
CA ILE A 105 0.75 -21.76 21.90
C ILE A 105 2.10 -21.07 22.18
N VAL A 106 2.14 -19.75 22.27
CA VAL A 106 3.36 -18.96 22.48
C VAL A 106 4.02 -19.22 23.85
N ASP A 107 3.25 -19.56 24.88
CA ASP A 107 3.79 -19.98 26.17
C ASP A 107 4.59 -21.30 26.09
N GLN A 108 4.29 -22.16 25.10
CA GLN A 108 4.98 -23.44 24.86
C GLN A 108 6.20 -23.32 23.93
N MET A 109 6.27 -22.26 23.12
CA MET A 109 7.38 -22.05 22.17
C MET A 109 8.71 -21.77 22.87
N THR A 110 9.79 -22.28 22.29
CA THR A 110 11.18 -21.93 22.62
C THR A 110 11.52 -20.50 22.21
N LEU A 111 12.66 -19.99 22.71
CA LEU A 111 13.17 -18.67 22.30
C LEU A 111 13.43 -18.58 20.79
N ALA A 112 14.01 -19.62 20.18
CA ALA A 112 14.31 -19.65 18.75
C ALA A 112 13.05 -19.72 17.86
N GLU A 113 11.96 -20.36 18.30
CA GLU A 113 10.71 -20.39 17.53
C GLU A 113 10.02 -19.02 17.54
N LYS A 114 9.97 -18.36 18.71
CA LYS A 114 9.41 -17.01 18.86
C LYS A 114 10.10 -16.00 17.95
N THR A 115 11.44 -15.98 17.96
CA THR A 115 12.22 -15.04 17.14
C THR A 115 12.25 -15.40 15.65
N ASN A 116 12.02 -16.67 15.29
CA ASN A 116 11.86 -17.09 13.89
C ASN A 116 10.55 -16.57 13.28
N ILE A 117 9.44 -16.61 14.02
CA ILE A 117 8.12 -16.11 13.55
C ILE A 117 8.12 -14.59 13.32
N THR A 118 8.98 -13.84 14.02
CA THR A 118 9.09 -12.37 13.89
C THR A 118 9.91 -11.88 12.70
N SER A 119 10.44 -12.73 11.82
CA SER A 119 11.28 -12.29 10.69
C SER A 119 11.16 -13.18 9.47
N GLY A 120 11.24 -12.59 8.28
CA GLY A 120 11.48 -13.35 7.04
C GLY A 120 12.84 -14.07 7.05
N SER A 121 12.95 -15.10 6.20
CA SER A 121 14.12 -15.98 6.04
C SER A 121 15.30 -15.38 5.26
N GLY A 122 15.10 -14.18 4.69
CA GLY A 122 16.04 -13.48 3.83
C GLY A 122 15.56 -13.37 2.38
N TRP A 123 16.00 -12.32 1.69
CA TRP A 123 15.56 -11.98 0.34
C TRP A 123 15.89 -13.08 -0.67
N TRP A 124 14.85 -13.69 -1.25
CA TRP A 124 14.93 -14.86 -2.16
C TRP A 124 15.42 -16.17 -1.50
N MET A 125 15.20 -16.31 -0.18
CA MET A 125 15.50 -17.51 0.60
C MET A 125 14.28 -18.42 0.85
N ASP A 126 13.23 -18.29 0.05
CA ASP A 126 12.07 -19.21 0.01
C ASP A 126 11.27 -19.02 -1.30
N GLN A 127 10.19 -19.80 -1.47
CA GLN A 127 9.32 -19.80 -2.65
C GLN A 127 8.40 -18.57 -2.73
N ASP A 128 7.90 -18.12 -1.58
CA ASP A 128 6.69 -17.28 -1.44
C ASP A 128 6.97 -15.77 -1.31
N VAL A 129 5.90 -14.97 -1.26
CA VAL A 129 5.93 -13.51 -1.14
C VAL A 129 6.24 -13.00 0.28
N VAL A 130 5.87 -13.75 1.33
CA VAL A 130 6.18 -13.42 2.72
C VAL A 130 7.68 -13.63 3.03
N SER A 131 8.39 -14.43 2.23
CA SER A 131 9.85 -14.42 2.16
C SER A 131 10.41 -13.55 1.02
N ALA A 132 9.64 -13.33 -0.07
CA ALA A 132 10.08 -12.62 -1.26
C ALA A 132 8.94 -12.03 -2.16
N THR A 133 8.35 -10.88 -1.82
CA THR A 133 8.17 -9.79 -2.81
C THR A 133 7.32 -9.97 -4.10
N LEU A 134 5.98 -10.00 -4.05
CA LEU A 134 5.18 -9.19 -5.00
C LEU A 134 3.75 -8.84 -4.53
N ALA A 135 3.37 -7.57 -4.68
CA ALA A 135 1.99 -7.10 -4.79
C ALA A 135 1.96 -5.76 -5.54
N ALA A 136 1.86 -5.83 -6.87
CA ALA A 136 1.70 -4.69 -7.77
C ALA A 136 0.52 -4.97 -8.72
N PRO A 137 -0.56 -4.15 -8.73
CA PRO A 137 -1.75 -4.46 -9.51
C PRO A 137 -1.61 -3.96 -10.97
N LEU A 138 -1.66 -4.86 -11.96
CA LEU A 138 -1.99 -4.50 -13.35
C LEU A 138 -2.63 -5.69 -14.07
N ALA A 139 -3.68 -5.41 -14.85
CA ALA A 139 -4.64 -6.40 -15.34
C ALA A 139 -4.19 -7.19 -16.58
N LEU A 140 -4.82 -8.34 -16.80
CA LEU A 140 -5.30 -8.92 -18.08
C LEU A 140 -6.08 -10.21 -17.75
N GLY A 141 -7.13 -10.64 -18.45
CA GLY A 141 -7.91 -9.94 -19.48
C GLY A 141 -8.59 -10.87 -20.49
N SER A 142 -9.92 -10.85 -20.57
CA SER A 142 -10.75 -11.34 -21.70
C SER A 142 -10.71 -12.84 -22.07
N LEU A 143 -11.71 -13.61 -21.62
CA LEU A 143 -12.21 -14.80 -22.36
C LEU A 143 -13.71 -14.70 -22.70
N ASN A 144 -14.53 -14.13 -21.82
CA ASN A 144 -16.00 -14.11 -21.94
C ASN A 144 -16.55 -13.13 -23.01
N SER A 145 -15.84 -12.96 -24.11
CA SER A 145 -16.24 -12.25 -25.34
C SER A 145 -16.00 -13.07 -26.61
N ALA A 146 -15.33 -14.23 -26.51
CA ALA A 146 -15.23 -15.18 -27.63
C ALA A 146 -16.61 -15.74 -27.99
N TRP A 147 -17.45 -16.02 -26.98
CA TRP A 147 -18.82 -16.54 -27.09
C TRP A 147 -19.72 -15.79 -28.05
N ASP A 148 -20.07 -14.56 -27.71
CA ASP A 148 -21.03 -13.74 -28.46
C ASP A 148 -20.54 -13.45 -29.88
N VAL A 149 -19.21 -13.37 -30.06
CA VAL A 149 -18.57 -13.14 -31.36
C VAL A 149 -18.59 -14.41 -32.21
N ALA A 150 -18.23 -15.57 -31.65
CA ALA A 150 -18.28 -16.84 -32.35
C ALA A 150 -19.72 -17.21 -32.77
N ALA A 151 -20.71 -16.96 -31.90
CA ALA A 151 -22.11 -17.23 -32.23
C ALA A 151 -22.69 -16.26 -33.30
N ALA A 152 -22.16 -15.03 -33.42
CA ALA A 152 -22.70 -14.00 -34.30
C ALA A 152 -22.12 -13.98 -35.73
N TYR A 153 -21.01 -14.67 -36.01
CA TYR A 153 -20.32 -14.61 -37.31
C TYR A 153 -20.05 -16.00 -37.90
N GLY A 154 -20.26 -16.17 -39.22
CA GLY A 154 -20.15 -17.48 -39.87
C GLY A 154 -18.72 -18.02 -40.07
N ASN A 155 -17.69 -17.18 -39.94
CA ASN A 155 -16.28 -17.56 -39.98
C ASN A 155 -15.51 -16.70 -38.97
N VAL A 156 -14.83 -17.33 -38.02
CA VAL A 156 -14.05 -16.67 -36.95
C VAL A 156 -12.67 -17.31 -36.83
N ILE A 157 -11.64 -16.48 -36.72
CA ILE A 157 -10.28 -16.87 -36.33
C ILE A 157 -10.09 -16.38 -34.89
N VAL A 158 -9.85 -17.30 -33.95
CA VAL A 158 -9.61 -16.96 -32.55
C VAL A 158 -8.10 -16.79 -32.35
N VAL A 159 -7.67 -15.59 -31.96
CA VAL A 159 -6.27 -15.31 -31.60
C VAL A 159 -6.17 -15.24 -30.09
N VAL A 160 -5.51 -16.23 -29.50
CA VAL A 160 -5.34 -16.38 -28.06
C VAL A 160 -4.00 -15.76 -27.66
N GLN A 161 -4.02 -14.65 -26.92
CA GLN A 161 -2.82 -14.01 -26.36
C GLN A 161 -2.78 -14.22 -24.83
N THR A 162 -1.95 -15.17 -24.38
CA THR A 162 -1.79 -15.53 -22.95
C THR A 162 -0.41 -16.16 -22.70
N VAL A 163 -0.07 -16.35 -21.42
CA VAL A 163 1.18 -16.99 -20.95
C VAL A 163 1.03 -18.46 -20.56
N GLY A 164 -0.21 -18.95 -20.37
CA GLY A 164 -0.49 -20.29 -19.85
C GLY A 164 -1.72 -20.93 -20.49
N PRO A 165 -2.07 -22.16 -20.11
CA PRO A 165 -3.22 -22.86 -20.67
C PRO A 165 -4.53 -22.12 -20.36
N ILE A 166 -5.50 -22.28 -21.26
CA ILE A 166 -6.90 -21.86 -21.08
C ILE A 166 -7.80 -23.04 -21.43
N LEU A 167 -8.97 -23.14 -20.80
CA LEU A 167 -9.97 -24.13 -21.21
C LEU A 167 -10.53 -23.78 -22.59
N VAL A 168 -10.55 -24.78 -23.48
CA VAL A 168 -10.97 -24.62 -24.89
C VAL A 168 -12.20 -25.45 -25.27
N GLU A 169 -12.47 -26.55 -24.54
CA GLU A 169 -13.47 -27.57 -24.89
C GLU A 169 -14.88 -26.98 -25.11
N GLU A 170 -15.26 -25.94 -24.36
CA GLU A 170 -16.57 -25.32 -24.46
C GLU A 170 -16.79 -24.54 -25.80
N TRP A 171 -15.73 -24.04 -26.46
CA TRP A 171 -15.84 -23.16 -27.66
C TRP A 171 -15.07 -23.63 -28.90
N ILE A 172 -14.07 -24.50 -28.77
CA ILE A 172 -13.16 -24.82 -29.88
C ILE A 172 -13.85 -25.53 -31.05
N ASP A 173 -14.90 -26.31 -30.76
CA ASP A 173 -15.69 -27.07 -31.74
C ASP A 173 -16.91 -26.30 -32.27
N LEU A 174 -17.08 -25.01 -31.95
CA LEU A 174 -18.17 -24.19 -32.48
C LEU A 174 -18.06 -24.08 -34.01
N PRO A 175 -19.11 -24.40 -34.81
CA PRO A 175 -19.02 -24.47 -36.27
C PRO A 175 -18.58 -23.19 -36.99
N SER A 176 -18.61 -22.04 -36.33
CA SER A 176 -18.10 -20.75 -36.81
C SER A 176 -16.60 -20.55 -36.62
N VAL A 177 -16.00 -21.18 -35.61
CA VAL A 177 -14.54 -21.15 -35.36
C VAL A 177 -13.85 -21.98 -36.43
N LYS A 178 -12.96 -21.35 -37.21
CA LYS A 178 -12.26 -21.99 -38.33
C LYS A 178 -10.77 -22.23 -38.06
N SER A 179 -10.16 -21.38 -37.25
CA SER A 179 -8.75 -21.46 -36.88
C SER A 179 -8.54 -20.89 -35.47
N VAL A 180 -7.62 -21.47 -34.72
CA VAL A 180 -7.11 -20.94 -33.45
C VAL A 180 -5.62 -20.65 -33.60
N LEU A 181 -5.18 -19.44 -33.25
CA LEU A 181 -3.77 -19.02 -33.26
C LEU A 181 -3.35 -18.67 -31.84
N PHE A 182 -2.33 -19.37 -31.32
CA PHE A 182 -1.85 -19.20 -29.96
C PHE A 182 -0.58 -18.33 -29.95
N GLN A 183 -0.68 -17.08 -29.49
CA GLN A 183 0.37 -16.06 -29.55
C GLN A 183 0.79 -15.65 -28.13
N HIS A 184 1.80 -16.33 -27.60
CA HIS A 184 2.48 -15.94 -26.35
C HIS A 184 3.04 -14.51 -26.42
N LEU A 185 3.21 -13.86 -25.26
CA LEU A 185 3.64 -12.46 -25.07
C LEU A 185 4.58 -11.93 -26.18
N PRO A 186 4.06 -11.23 -27.20
CA PRO A 186 4.81 -10.91 -28.41
C PRO A 186 5.55 -9.55 -28.37
N GLY A 187 5.65 -8.94 -27.18
CA GLY A 187 6.26 -7.62 -26.99
C GLY A 187 5.54 -6.51 -27.76
N GLN A 188 6.25 -5.43 -28.07
CA GLN A 188 5.68 -4.30 -28.83
C GLN A 188 5.37 -4.63 -30.31
N GLU A 189 5.90 -5.72 -30.86
CA GLU A 189 5.70 -6.16 -32.25
C GLU A 189 4.43 -7.04 -32.43
N ALA A 190 3.55 -7.07 -31.41
CA ALA A 190 2.34 -7.89 -31.33
C ALA A 190 1.47 -7.87 -32.60
N GLY A 191 1.22 -6.67 -33.12
CA GLY A 191 0.29 -6.47 -34.24
C GLY A 191 0.89 -6.89 -35.59
N GLU A 192 2.14 -6.52 -35.86
CA GLU A 192 2.78 -6.82 -37.15
C GLU A 192 3.13 -8.30 -37.29
N SER A 193 3.61 -8.93 -36.21
CA SER A 193 3.86 -10.38 -36.17
C SER A 193 2.59 -11.18 -36.45
N LEU A 194 1.48 -10.87 -35.77
CA LEU A 194 0.18 -11.49 -36.01
C LEU A 194 -0.34 -11.26 -37.43
N THR A 195 -0.24 -10.03 -37.93
CA THR A 195 -0.70 -9.65 -39.27
C THR A 195 0.02 -10.44 -40.36
N ASN A 196 1.34 -10.64 -40.23
CA ASN A 196 2.13 -11.41 -41.20
C ASN A 196 1.80 -12.91 -41.22
N ILE A 197 1.36 -13.49 -40.10
CA ILE A 197 0.81 -14.86 -40.06
C ILE A 197 -0.57 -14.91 -40.73
N LEU A 198 -1.48 -14.00 -40.37
CA LEU A 198 -2.86 -13.97 -40.86
C LEU A 198 -2.97 -13.79 -42.39
N PHE A 199 -2.06 -13.02 -43.00
CA PHE A 199 -1.99 -12.83 -44.45
C PHE A 199 -1.07 -13.83 -45.18
N GLY A 200 -0.47 -14.80 -44.47
CA GLY A 200 0.37 -15.84 -45.08
C GLY A 200 1.76 -15.37 -45.55
N ASN A 201 2.19 -14.17 -45.17
CA ASN A 201 3.54 -13.66 -45.45
C ASN A 201 4.62 -14.50 -44.73
N VAL A 202 4.25 -15.12 -43.59
CA VAL A 202 5.08 -16.01 -42.78
C VAL A 202 4.22 -17.21 -42.37
N SER A 203 4.78 -18.42 -42.35
CA SER A 203 4.09 -19.61 -41.83
C SER A 203 4.30 -19.77 -40.33
N PRO A 204 3.27 -20.16 -39.54
CA PRO A 204 3.41 -20.42 -38.11
C PRO A 204 4.19 -21.71 -37.85
N SER A 205 5.05 -21.69 -36.82
CA SER A 205 5.95 -22.82 -36.46
C SER A 205 6.14 -23.01 -34.94
N GLY A 206 5.29 -22.37 -34.13
CA GLY A 206 5.32 -22.50 -32.67
C GLY A 206 4.62 -23.76 -32.17
N HIS A 207 5.11 -24.30 -31.05
CA HIS A 207 4.49 -25.41 -30.31
C HIS A 207 4.04 -24.92 -28.92
N LEU A 208 3.01 -25.55 -28.33
CA LEU A 208 2.58 -25.24 -26.97
C LEU A 208 3.60 -25.77 -25.94
N PRO A 209 4.03 -24.96 -24.95
CA PRO A 209 4.97 -25.39 -23.91
C PRO A 209 4.29 -26.01 -22.67
N TYR A 210 2.97 -26.16 -22.67
CA TYR A 210 2.16 -26.72 -21.59
C TYR A 210 0.98 -27.53 -22.15
N SER A 211 0.38 -28.37 -21.31
CA SER A 211 -0.87 -29.06 -21.63
C SER A 211 -2.07 -28.18 -21.28
N ILE A 212 -3.15 -28.28 -22.05
CA ILE A 212 -4.46 -27.71 -21.73
C ILE A 212 -5.33 -28.83 -21.14
N THR A 213 -5.90 -28.60 -19.95
CA THR A 213 -6.83 -29.55 -19.30
C THR A 213 -8.22 -29.50 -19.95
N ARG A 214 -9.07 -30.48 -19.62
CA ARG A 214 -10.47 -30.49 -20.10
C ARG A 214 -11.42 -29.76 -19.19
N ARG A 215 -11.15 -29.73 -17.88
CA ARG A 215 -11.97 -29.07 -16.87
C ARG A 215 -11.09 -28.34 -15.87
N GLU A 216 -11.75 -27.61 -14.97
CA GLU A 216 -11.12 -26.80 -13.93
C GLU A 216 -10.80 -27.63 -12.68
N GLU A 217 -11.63 -28.63 -12.33
CA GLU A 217 -11.44 -29.46 -11.13
C GLU A 217 -10.31 -30.50 -11.25
N ASP A 218 -9.60 -30.51 -12.38
CA ASP A 218 -8.40 -31.32 -12.62
C ASP A 218 -7.14 -30.72 -11.91
N LEU A 219 -7.28 -29.62 -11.14
CA LEU A 219 -6.20 -28.87 -10.45
C LEU A 219 -6.60 -28.42 -9.00
N PRO A 220 -5.66 -28.28 -8.04
CA PRO A 220 -5.92 -27.79 -6.67
C PRO A 220 -5.81 -26.24 -6.49
N GLU A 221 -6.04 -25.73 -5.26
CA GLU A 221 -6.03 -24.30 -4.88
C GLU A 221 -4.68 -23.77 -4.35
N SER A 222 -4.48 -22.44 -4.24
CA SER A 222 -3.20 -21.81 -3.83
C SER A 222 -3.21 -21.14 -2.46
N GLY A 223 -2.15 -21.36 -1.66
CA GLY A 223 -2.06 -20.89 -0.28
C GLY A 223 -1.12 -19.70 -0.03
N VAL A 224 -1.63 -18.48 -0.19
CA VAL A 224 -0.95 -17.25 0.26
C VAL A 224 -1.56 -16.79 1.59
N ASN A 225 -0.78 -16.88 2.68
CA ASN A 225 -1.29 -16.52 4.02
C ASN A 225 -1.58 -15.02 4.19
N VAL A 226 -0.79 -14.14 3.57
CA VAL A 226 -0.84 -12.69 3.79
C VAL A 226 -0.88 -11.93 2.47
N TRP A 227 -1.97 -11.19 2.23
CA TRP A 227 -2.08 -10.24 1.12
C TRP A 227 -1.51 -8.89 1.54
N LEU A 228 -0.55 -8.40 0.74
CA LEU A 228 0.16 -7.15 0.99
C LEU A 228 -0.61 -5.94 0.44
N GLY A 229 -1.86 -5.80 0.85
CA GLY A 229 -2.76 -4.71 0.49
C GLY A 229 -3.98 -4.60 1.42
N PRO A 230 -4.84 -3.58 1.23
CA PRO A 230 -4.79 -2.56 0.19
C PRO A 230 -3.80 -1.43 0.51
N SER A 231 -3.44 -0.63 -0.51
CA SER A 231 -2.70 0.62 -0.29
C SER A 231 -3.69 1.76 -0.02
N VAL A 232 -3.43 2.55 1.02
CA VAL A 232 -4.09 3.86 1.29
C VAL A 232 -3.08 4.98 1.60
N GLY A 233 -1.80 4.63 1.70
CA GLY A 233 -0.66 5.55 1.74
C GLY A 233 0.34 5.13 0.65
N PRO A 234 0.61 5.90 -0.42
CA PRO A 234 0.25 7.30 -0.61
C PRO A 234 -1.25 7.56 -0.70
N LEU A 235 -1.70 8.60 -0.01
CA LEU A 235 -3.05 9.13 -0.13
C LEU A 235 -3.25 9.80 -1.49
N GLY A 236 -2.18 10.37 -2.06
CA GLY A 236 -2.17 11.00 -3.38
C GLY A 236 -1.86 12.50 -3.36
N ARG A 237 -1.23 13.00 -2.30
CA ARG A 237 -0.97 14.42 -2.03
C ARG A 237 -0.35 15.17 -3.21
N LYS A 238 0.62 14.55 -3.89
CA LYS A 238 1.23 15.08 -5.12
C LYS A 238 0.62 14.38 -6.33
N PRO A 239 0.02 15.08 -7.32
CA PRO A 239 -0.49 14.46 -8.55
C PRO A 239 0.55 13.73 -9.42
N LYS A 240 1.86 13.92 -9.15
CA LYS A 240 2.98 13.17 -9.75
C LYS A 240 3.57 12.09 -8.82
N GLY A 241 2.88 11.72 -7.73
CA GLY A 241 3.35 10.67 -6.82
C GLY A 241 3.36 9.31 -7.51
N GLY A 242 4.53 8.65 -7.51
CA GLY A 242 4.79 7.49 -8.36
C GLY A 242 4.00 6.21 -8.03
N ARG A 243 3.34 6.17 -6.87
CA ARG A 243 2.54 5.02 -6.38
C ARG A 243 1.08 5.39 -6.03
N ASN A 244 0.62 6.61 -6.37
CA ASN A 244 -0.77 7.04 -6.09
C ASN A 244 -1.83 6.08 -6.67
N TRP A 245 -1.49 5.43 -7.78
CA TRP A 245 -2.33 4.49 -8.52
C TRP A 245 -2.48 3.11 -7.84
N GLU A 246 -1.72 2.84 -6.76
CA GLU A 246 -1.96 1.67 -5.89
C GLU A 246 -3.08 1.92 -4.88
N GLY A 247 -3.45 3.19 -4.64
CA GLY A 247 -4.55 3.60 -3.76
C GLY A 247 -5.79 4.06 -4.56
N PHE A 248 -6.80 4.54 -3.84
CA PHE A 248 -8.14 4.75 -4.41
C PHE A 248 -8.45 6.19 -4.84
N GLY A 249 -7.59 7.16 -4.53
CA GLY A 249 -7.75 8.57 -4.90
C GLY A 249 -7.36 9.55 -3.79
N SER A 250 -7.33 10.84 -4.09
CA SER A 250 -6.80 11.92 -3.22
C SER A 250 -7.70 12.33 -2.03
N ASP A 251 -8.75 11.57 -1.73
CA ASP A 251 -9.70 11.87 -0.65
C ASP A 251 -9.69 10.80 0.47
N PRO A 252 -9.57 11.19 1.76
CA PRO A 252 -9.49 10.25 2.87
C PRO A 252 -10.74 9.39 3.09
N VAL A 253 -11.94 9.86 2.75
CA VAL A 253 -13.19 9.11 2.90
C VAL A 253 -13.37 8.12 1.76
N LEU A 254 -13.00 8.50 0.54
CA LEU A 254 -12.93 7.57 -0.60
C LEU A 254 -11.93 6.44 -0.34
N GLN A 255 -10.69 6.78 0.05
CA GLN A 255 -9.65 5.81 0.40
C GLN A 255 -10.08 4.91 1.56
N ALA A 256 -10.74 5.47 2.57
CA ALA A 256 -11.27 4.69 3.69
C ALA A 256 -12.35 3.68 3.28
N LYS A 257 -13.39 4.13 2.56
CA LYS A 257 -14.53 3.27 2.20
C LYS A 257 -14.09 2.15 1.25
N ALA A 258 -13.23 2.45 0.28
CA ALA A 258 -12.68 1.45 -0.62
C ALA A 258 -11.69 0.49 0.07
N GLY A 259 -10.74 1.01 0.87
CA GLY A 259 -9.78 0.18 1.61
C GLY A 259 -10.46 -0.75 2.63
N ALA A 260 -11.44 -0.25 3.39
CA ALA A 260 -12.23 -1.05 4.33
C ALA A 260 -13.01 -2.18 3.65
N LEU A 261 -13.55 -1.96 2.44
CA LEU A 261 -14.24 -2.99 1.67
C LEU A 261 -13.25 -4.02 1.09
N SER A 262 -12.09 -3.59 0.59
CA SER A 262 -11.04 -4.50 0.12
C SER A 262 -10.50 -5.41 1.23
N ILE A 263 -10.30 -4.86 2.44
CA ILE A 263 -9.87 -5.63 3.62
C ILE A 263 -10.88 -6.73 3.97
N LYS A 264 -12.17 -6.41 3.95
CA LYS A 264 -13.24 -7.37 4.23
C LYS A 264 -13.28 -8.50 3.21
N GLY A 265 -13.39 -8.17 1.93
CA GLY A 265 -13.52 -9.18 0.86
C GLY A 265 -12.35 -10.17 0.82
N VAL A 266 -11.13 -9.73 1.14
CA VAL A 266 -9.94 -10.60 1.22
C VAL A 266 -9.92 -11.44 2.51
N GLN A 267 -10.26 -10.85 3.66
CA GLN A 267 -10.29 -11.57 4.94
C GLN A 267 -11.49 -12.52 5.09
N GLU A 268 -12.56 -12.30 4.33
CA GLU A 268 -13.67 -13.24 4.16
C GLU A 268 -13.21 -14.54 3.46
N GLN A 269 -12.10 -14.53 2.70
CA GLN A 269 -11.43 -15.72 2.16
C GLN A 269 -10.37 -16.31 3.11
N GLY A 270 -10.29 -15.83 4.35
CA GLY A 270 -9.28 -16.25 5.32
C GLY A 270 -7.86 -15.73 5.08
N VAL A 271 -7.62 -14.94 4.03
CA VAL A 271 -6.30 -14.33 3.72
C VAL A 271 -6.11 -13.07 4.57
N ILE A 272 -4.96 -12.92 5.24
CA ILE A 272 -4.68 -11.77 6.11
C ILE A 272 -4.43 -10.52 5.26
N ALA A 273 -5.22 -9.45 5.44
CA ALA A 273 -5.00 -8.18 4.75
C ALA A 273 -3.97 -7.30 5.48
N THR A 274 -3.20 -6.53 4.71
CA THR A 274 -2.10 -5.67 5.18
C THR A 274 -2.29 -4.23 4.66
N ILE A 275 -2.95 -3.39 5.46
CA ILE A 275 -3.12 -1.98 5.11
C ILE A 275 -1.77 -1.23 5.13
N LYS A 276 -1.45 -0.54 4.02
CA LYS A 276 -0.11 0.04 3.78
C LYS A 276 -0.17 1.42 3.10
N HIS A 277 0.88 2.24 3.13
CA HIS A 277 2.13 2.13 3.89
C HIS A 277 2.12 3.22 4.97
N LEU A 278 2.23 2.84 6.25
CA LEU A 278 2.09 3.73 7.40
C LEU A 278 3.42 4.46 7.70
N ILE A 279 3.56 5.77 7.52
CA ILE A 279 2.61 6.74 6.95
C ILE A 279 3.37 7.90 6.27
N GLY A 280 2.72 8.65 5.37
CA GLY A 280 3.30 9.84 4.74
C GLY A 280 4.21 9.57 3.53
N ASN A 281 4.17 8.37 2.95
CA ASN A 281 4.97 7.94 1.80
C ASN A 281 4.48 8.52 0.46
N GLU A 282 4.30 9.84 0.38
CA GLU A 282 3.64 10.54 -0.74
C GLU A 282 4.53 10.76 -1.99
N GLN A 283 5.77 10.23 -2.00
CA GLN A 283 6.67 10.27 -3.16
C GLN A 283 7.78 9.20 -3.10
N GLU A 284 8.25 8.78 -4.28
CA GLU A 284 9.25 7.71 -4.40
C GLU A 284 10.70 8.14 -4.18
N MET A 285 11.05 9.38 -4.55
CA MET A 285 12.44 9.82 -4.45
C MET A 285 12.81 10.04 -2.98
N TYR A 286 14.02 9.62 -2.63
CA TYR A 286 14.51 9.65 -1.26
C TYR A 286 13.62 8.85 -0.28
N ARG A 287 12.70 7.98 -0.74
CA ARG A 287 11.82 7.21 0.17
C ARG A 287 12.64 6.33 1.12
N MET A 288 13.67 5.64 0.61
CA MET A 288 14.49 4.66 1.35
C MET A 288 15.73 5.26 2.00
N TYR A 289 16.03 4.76 3.19
CA TYR A 289 17.36 4.82 3.80
C TYR A 289 18.29 3.76 3.17
N ASN A 290 19.56 4.10 2.99
CA ASN A 290 20.64 3.18 2.63
C ASN A 290 22.00 3.75 3.11
N PRO A 291 23.13 3.03 3.02
CA PRO A 291 24.42 3.49 3.53
C PRO A 291 24.96 4.82 2.96
N LEU A 292 24.38 5.34 1.87
CA LEU A 292 24.77 6.59 1.19
C LEU A 292 23.68 7.67 1.22
N GLN A 293 22.48 7.38 1.71
CA GLN A 293 21.31 8.26 1.65
C GLN A 293 20.38 8.04 2.86
N GLN A 294 20.02 9.13 3.55
CA GLN A 294 18.94 9.09 4.54
C GLN A 294 17.58 9.28 3.86
N GLY A 295 16.55 8.59 4.35
CA GLY A 295 15.19 8.72 3.83
C GLY A 295 14.58 10.10 4.11
N LEU A 296 13.64 10.50 3.27
CA LEU A 296 12.79 11.68 3.42
C LEU A 296 12.10 11.67 4.79
N SER A 297 12.05 12.82 5.48
CA SER A 297 11.14 13.02 6.61
C SER A 297 9.87 13.73 6.13
N ALA A 298 8.76 13.00 6.07
CA ALA A 298 7.43 13.58 5.93
C ALA A 298 7.07 14.31 7.23
N ASN A 299 7.14 15.64 7.20
CA ASN A 299 6.85 16.46 8.36
C ASN A 299 5.37 16.87 8.32
N ILE A 300 4.57 16.29 9.23
CA ILE A 300 3.10 16.36 9.26
C ILE A 300 2.66 16.80 10.65
N ASP A 301 1.77 17.78 10.73
CA ASP A 301 1.20 18.22 12.00
C ASP A 301 0.13 17.24 12.52
N ASP A 302 -0.13 17.32 13.82
CA ASP A 302 -1.02 16.37 14.51
C ASP A 302 -2.47 16.44 14.00
N ARG A 303 -2.98 17.59 13.57
CA ARG A 303 -4.36 17.71 13.04
C ARG A 303 -4.46 17.19 11.62
N THR A 304 -3.53 17.56 10.75
CA THR A 304 -3.46 17.05 9.37
C THR A 304 -3.22 15.54 9.34
N LEU A 305 -2.46 14.99 10.29
CA LEU A 305 -2.31 13.53 10.43
C LEU A 305 -3.67 12.85 10.63
N HIS A 306 -4.44 13.25 11.65
CA HIS A 306 -5.70 12.58 12.01
C HIS A 306 -6.85 12.87 11.02
N GLU A 307 -6.96 14.09 10.47
CA GLU A 307 -8.06 14.46 9.53
C GLU A 307 -7.81 14.03 8.07
N ILE A 308 -6.57 13.76 7.67
CA ILE A 308 -6.21 13.43 6.27
C ILE A 308 -5.55 12.05 6.17
N TYR A 309 -4.29 11.91 6.59
CA TYR A 309 -3.48 10.74 6.23
C TYR A 309 -3.81 9.48 7.03
N LEU A 310 -4.20 9.62 8.30
CA LEU A 310 -4.52 8.52 9.20
C LEU A 310 -5.96 8.02 9.06
N TRP A 311 -6.88 8.87 8.58
CA TRP A 311 -8.30 8.57 8.44
C TRP A 311 -8.60 7.22 7.76
N PRO A 312 -7.98 6.86 6.61
CA PRO A 312 -8.21 5.55 5.99
C PRO A 312 -7.58 4.38 6.76
N PHE A 313 -6.47 4.58 7.49
CA PHE A 313 -5.92 3.56 8.38
C PHE A 313 -6.88 3.25 9.53
N ALA A 314 -7.48 4.27 10.14
CA ALA A 314 -8.46 4.08 11.21
C ALA A 314 -9.68 3.26 10.75
N GLU A 315 -10.23 3.54 9.56
CA GLU A 315 -11.34 2.75 9.01
C GLU A 315 -10.92 1.34 8.57
N GLY A 316 -9.69 1.15 8.06
CA GLY A 316 -9.18 -0.18 7.72
C GLY A 316 -8.91 -1.07 8.93
N ILE A 317 -8.43 -0.48 10.04
CA ILE A 317 -8.29 -1.19 11.33
C ILE A 317 -9.67 -1.53 11.89
N ARG A 318 -10.66 -0.62 11.78
CA ARG A 318 -12.06 -0.88 12.14
C ARG A 318 -12.73 -1.94 11.25
N ALA A 319 -12.29 -2.07 10.00
CA ALA A 319 -12.67 -3.15 9.10
C ALA A 319 -12.00 -4.50 9.45
N GLY A 320 -11.07 -4.50 10.41
CA GLY A 320 -10.45 -5.69 10.97
C GLY A 320 -9.12 -6.10 10.33
N SER A 321 -8.39 -5.20 9.66
CA SER A 321 -7.08 -5.51 9.03
C SER A 321 -6.16 -6.30 9.97
N GLY A 322 -5.74 -7.49 9.58
CA GLY A 322 -4.90 -8.36 10.40
C GLY A 322 -3.43 -7.94 10.48
N ALA A 323 -2.94 -7.22 9.47
CA ALA A 323 -1.59 -6.67 9.43
C ALA A 323 -1.58 -5.19 9.04
N VAL A 324 -0.48 -4.50 9.37
CA VAL A 324 -0.16 -3.11 8.97
C VAL A 324 1.30 -3.05 8.57
N MET A 325 1.62 -2.36 7.46
CA MET A 325 2.99 -2.22 6.96
C MET A 325 3.54 -0.81 7.17
N THR A 326 4.69 -0.66 7.83
CA THR A 326 5.36 0.64 8.02
C THR A 326 6.11 1.06 6.76
N ALA A 327 6.00 2.34 6.38
CA ALA A 327 6.64 2.90 5.21
C ALA A 327 8.18 3.04 5.32
N TYR A 328 8.83 3.41 4.20
CA TYR A 328 10.26 3.69 4.14
C TYR A 328 10.68 5.03 4.74
N ASN A 329 9.85 6.06 4.59
CA ASN A 329 10.16 7.43 5.00
C ASN A 329 10.20 7.57 6.53
N ALA A 330 10.85 8.63 7.01
CA ALA A 330 10.60 9.16 8.33
C ALA A 330 9.30 9.96 8.39
N VAL A 331 8.76 10.06 9.60
CA VAL A 331 7.71 11.01 9.98
C VAL A 331 8.26 11.83 11.15
N ASN A 332 8.21 13.15 11.05
CA ASN A 332 8.65 14.07 12.10
C ASN A 332 10.05 13.72 12.69
N GLY A 333 11.00 13.37 11.80
CA GLY A 333 12.39 13.11 12.13
C GLY A 333 12.72 11.70 12.65
N SER A 334 11.80 10.73 12.56
CA SER A 334 12.04 9.33 12.96
C SER A 334 11.47 8.35 11.92
N ALA A 335 12.27 7.36 11.49
CA ALA A 335 11.91 6.41 10.43
C ALA A 335 10.66 5.60 10.81
N SER A 336 9.70 5.46 9.89
CA SER A 336 8.37 4.90 10.21
C SER A 336 8.45 3.51 10.88
N VAL A 337 9.39 2.67 10.46
CA VAL A 337 9.67 1.32 11.00
C VAL A 337 10.02 1.28 12.50
N HIS A 338 10.50 2.38 13.07
CA HIS A 338 10.83 2.51 14.49
C HIS A 338 10.23 3.78 15.13
N ASN A 339 9.20 4.35 14.51
CA ASN A 339 8.59 5.59 14.99
C ASN A 339 7.57 5.27 16.09
N SER A 340 8.02 5.32 17.35
CA SER A 340 7.18 4.93 18.49
C SER A 340 5.96 5.84 18.71
N GLN A 341 5.97 7.10 18.25
CA GLN A 341 4.72 7.90 18.22
C GLN A 341 3.69 7.28 17.28
N MET A 342 4.10 6.90 16.06
CA MET A 342 3.17 6.34 15.06
C MET A 342 2.74 4.91 15.39
N ILE A 343 3.65 4.06 15.86
CA ILE A 343 3.35 2.64 16.13
C ILE A 343 2.78 2.43 17.54
N ASN A 344 3.48 2.83 18.61
CA ASN A 344 3.01 2.61 19.98
C ASN A 344 1.87 3.58 20.35
N GLY A 345 2.03 4.88 20.03
CA GLY A 345 1.05 5.91 20.36
C GLY A 345 -0.22 5.82 19.51
N VAL A 346 -0.11 6.14 18.23
CA VAL A 346 -1.26 6.27 17.32
C VAL A 346 -1.84 4.89 16.95
N LEU A 347 -1.03 3.98 16.38
CA LEU A 347 -1.56 2.72 15.87
C LEU A 347 -2.04 1.77 16.98
N LYS A 348 -1.17 1.43 17.95
CA LYS A 348 -1.46 0.40 18.96
C LYS A 348 -2.27 0.91 20.17
N ASN A 349 -2.09 2.15 20.62
CA ASN A 349 -2.88 2.68 21.75
C ASN A 349 -4.16 3.41 21.29
N GLU A 350 -4.05 4.43 20.44
CA GLU A 350 -5.22 5.20 20.01
C GLU A 350 -6.16 4.36 19.13
N LEU A 351 -5.71 3.97 17.93
CA LEU A 351 -6.49 3.16 16.99
C LEU A 351 -6.66 1.71 17.43
N GLY A 352 -6.10 1.32 18.58
CA GLY A 352 -6.35 0.04 19.24
C GLY A 352 -5.96 -1.18 18.42
N PHE A 353 -4.95 -1.08 17.55
CA PHE A 353 -4.61 -2.14 16.60
C PHE A 353 -4.17 -3.46 17.28
N GLN A 354 -4.92 -4.53 17.00
CA GLN A 354 -4.71 -5.86 17.57
C GLN A 354 -3.89 -6.80 16.67
N GLY A 355 -3.71 -6.48 15.39
CA GLY A 355 -2.89 -7.28 14.47
C GLY A 355 -1.38 -7.13 14.69
N PHE A 356 -0.59 -7.56 13.71
CA PHE A 356 0.87 -7.42 13.72
C PHE A 356 1.37 -6.33 12.74
N VAL A 357 2.46 -5.66 13.13
CA VAL A 357 3.10 -4.57 12.36
C VAL A 357 4.35 -5.11 11.65
N MET A 358 4.37 -5.07 10.32
CA MET A 358 5.51 -5.48 9.50
C MET A 358 6.27 -4.30 8.89
N SER A 359 7.54 -4.49 8.56
CA SER A 359 8.31 -3.52 7.76
C SER A 359 7.98 -3.64 6.27
N ASP A 360 8.13 -2.55 5.50
CA ASP A 360 8.35 -2.64 4.05
C ASP A 360 9.78 -3.20 3.79
N TRP A 361 10.07 -3.71 2.59
CA TRP A 361 11.25 -4.54 2.34
C TRP A 361 12.55 -3.78 2.51
N PHE A 362 13.37 -4.21 3.48
CA PHE A 362 14.60 -3.52 3.92
C PHE A 362 14.37 -2.14 4.56
N SER A 363 13.15 -1.80 5.00
CA SER A 363 12.93 -0.52 5.72
C SER A 363 13.47 -0.55 7.14
N GLN A 364 13.59 -1.73 7.77
CA GLN A 364 14.21 -1.90 9.09
C GLN A 364 15.67 -1.40 9.09
N MET A 365 16.05 -0.70 10.16
CA MET A 365 17.39 -0.13 10.34
C MET A 365 17.97 -0.28 11.76
N SER A 366 17.25 -0.99 12.64
CA SER A 366 17.67 -1.24 14.02
C SER A 366 16.99 -2.49 14.57
N GLY A 367 17.68 -3.22 15.45
CA GLY A 367 17.15 -4.41 16.13
C GLY A 367 16.28 -4.03 17.33
N VAL A 368 16.92 -3.74 18.46
CA VAL A 368 16.25 -3.42 19.74
C VAL A 368 15.31 -2.21 19.62
N ASP A 369 15.76 -1.09 19.02
CA ASP A 369 14.93 0.12 18.91
C ASP A 369 13.64 -0.11 18.12
N ALA A 370 13.67 -0.89 17.02
CA ALA A 370 12.46 -1.21 16.26
C ALA A 370 11.52 -2.13 17.07
N ALA A 371 12.09 -3.09 17.80
CA ALA A 371 11.33 -3.98 18.69
C ALA A 371 10.57 -3.20 19.76
N ILE A 372 11.23 -2.29 20.49
CA ILE A 372 10.57 -1.48 21.54
C ILE A 372 9.72 -0.33 20.99
N ALA A 373 9.99 0.14 19.77
CA ALA A 373 9.14 1.10 19.07
C ALA A 373 7.85 0.46 18.53
N GLY A 374 7.72 -0.86 18.56
CA GLY A 374 6.47 -1.59 18.37
C GLY A 374 6.33 -2.37 17.07
N LEU A 375 7.39 -2.49 16.25
CA LEU A 375 7.43 -3.43 15.13
C LEU A 375 7.21 -4.86 15.65
N ASP A 376 6.51 -5.71 14.90
CA ASP A 376 6.28 -7.13 15.24
C ASP A 376 6.93 -8.10 14.24
N MET A 377 7.11 -7.69 12.98
CA MET A 377 7.67 -8.54 11.92
C MET A 377 8.68 -7.79 11.03
N ALA A 378 9.87 -8.36 10.85
CA ALA A 378 10.92 -7.84 9.99
C ALA A 378 10.88 -8.49 8.59
N MET A 379 10.87 -7.67 7.53
CA MET A 379 10.78 -8.12 6.14
C MET A 379 11.80 -7.46 5.21
N PRO A 380 12.52 -8.23 4.35
CA PRO A 380 12.52 -9.70 4.25
C PRO A 380 13.34 -10.39 5.35
N GLY A 381 13.78 -9.65 6.37
CA GLY A 381 14.61 -10.12 7.50
C GLY A 381 16.06 -9.66 7.41
N ASP A 382 16.61 -9.40 6.22
CA ASP A 382 17.97 -8.88 6.06
C ASP A 382 18.11 -7.43 6.59
N THR A 383 19.34 -7.04 6.89
CA THR A 383 19.79 -5.63 6.83
C THR A 383 19.69 -5.09 5.38
N GLN A 384 19.91 -3.78 5.15
CA GLN A 384 19.79 -3.21 3.80
C GLN A 384 20.91 -3.61 2.82
N VAL A 385 21.82 -4.52 3.23
CA VAL A 385 22.84 -5.14 2.37
C VAL A 385 22.68 -6.67 2.41
N PRO A 386 21.70 -7.22 1.66
CA PRO A 386 21.33 -8.64 1.72
C PRO A 386 22.31 -9.53 0.93
N LEU A 387 23.59 -9.53 1.32
CA LEU A 387 24.66 -10.29 0.65
C LEU A 387 25.25 -11.40 1.52
N PHE A 388 25.21 -11.26 2.84
CA PHE A 388 25.99 -12.08 3.78
C PHE A 388 25.16 -12.77 4.87
N GLY A 389 23.82 -12.70 4.80
CA GLY A 389 22.93 -13.31 5.80
C GLY A 389 22.92 -12.56 7.15
N TYR A 390 23.10 -11.23 7.13
CA TYR A 390 22.99 -10.39 8.32
C TYR A 390 21.56 -9.90 8.52
N SER A 391 21.02 -10.09 9.72
CA SER A 391 19.71 -9.58 10.15
C SER A 391 19.88 -8.59 11.31
N TYR A 392 18.93 -7.66 11.44
CA TYR A 392 18.75 -6.88 12.67
C TYR A 392 18.02 -7.65 13.78
N TRP A 393 17.30 -8.71 13.43
CA TRP A 393 16.60 -9.62 14.33
C TRP A 393 17.14 -11.05 14.14
N MET A 394 16.28 -12.08 14.05
CA MET A 394 16.68 -13.49 14.02
C MET A 394 17.67 -13.80 15.16
N TYR A 395 18.90 -14.27 14.87
CA TYR A 395 19.94 -14.53 15.88
C TYR A 395 20.23 -13.33 16.79
N ASP A 396 20.13 -12.09 16.30
CA ASP A 396 20.40 -10.89 17.10
C ASP A 396 19.21 -10.51 17.99
N LEU A 397 17.97 -10.86 17.61
CA LEU A 397 16.82 -10.72 18.50
C LEU A 397 16.90 -11.74 19.64
N THR A 398 17.25 -12.99 19.33
CA THR A 398 17.55 -14.03 20.33
C THR A 398 18.65 -13.56 21.30
N ARG A 399 19.76 -13.03 20.77
CA ARG A 399 20.87 -12.46 21.56
C ARG A 399 20.44 -11.27 22.42
N SER A 400 19.59 -10.39 21.88
CA SER A 400 19.05 -9.20 22.57
C SER A 400 18.03 -9.53 23.66
N VAL A 401 17.32 -10.66 23.57
CA VAL A 401 16.46 -11.15 24.66
C VAL A 401 17.30 -11.83 25.74
N LEU A 402 18.31 -12.64 25.38
CA LEU A 402 19.20 -13.28 26.35
C LEU A 402 19.97 -12.27 27.21
N ASN A 403 20.41 -11.14 26.63
CA ASN A 403 21.08 -10.05 27.36
C ASN A 403 20.12 -9.04 28.03
N GLY A 404 18.80 -9.18 27.87
CA GLY A 404 17.80 -8.28 28.47
C GLY A 404 17.65 -6.90 27.81
N SER A 405 18.19 -6.69 26.60
CA SER A 405 17.97 -5.47 25.82
C SER A 405 16.58 -5.42 25.16
N VAL A 406 15.99 -6.58 24.86
CA VAL A 406 14.59 -6.72 24.47
C VAL A 406 13.86 -7.47 25.58
N PRO A 407 12.83 -6.87 26.22
CA PRO A 407 12.00 -7.55 27.22
C PRO A 407 11.29 -8.80 26.67
N MET A 408 11.17 -9.84 27.49
CA MET A 408 10.58 -11.13 27.07
C MET A 408 9.07 -11.02 26.84
N ASP A 409 8.36 -10.16 27.58
CA ASP A 409 6.96 -9.83 27.33
C ASP A 409 6.77 -9.10 25.99
N ARG A 410 7.69 -8.22 25.61
CA ARG A 410 7.68 -7.59 24.28
C ARG A 410 7.77 -8.63 23.16
N LEU A 411 8.68 -9.61 23.24
CA LEU A 411 8.77 -10.70 22.26
C LEU A 411 7.51 -11.59 22.27
N ASN A 412 6.97 -11.90 23.45
CA ASN A 412 5.74 -12.68 23.56
C ASN A 412 4.53 -11.93 22.94
N ASP A 413 4.41 -10.60 23.07
CA ASP A 413 3.38 -9.80 22.37
C ASP A 413 3.56 -9.83 20.84
N MET A 414 4.81 -9.72 20.31
CA MET A 414 5.06 -9.86 18.86
C MET A 414 4.54 -11.20 18.34
N THR A 415 4.97 -12.29 18.98
CA THR A 415 4.64 -13.66 18.56
C THR A 415 3.14 -13.91 18.72
N THR A 416 2.53 -13.43 19.82
CA THR A 416 1.09 -13.57 20.06
C THR A 416 0.28 -12.78 19.04
N ARG A 417 0.68 -11.57 18.64
CA ARG A 417 0.01 -10.80 17.56
C ARG A 417 -0.04 -11.57 16.25
N ILE A 418 1.07 -12.19 15.86
CA ILE A 418 1.17 -12.95 14.60
C ILE A 418 0.32 -14.22 14.68
N VAL A 419 0.46 -15.03 15.73
CA VAL A 419 -0.29 -16.28 15.92
C VAL A 419 -1.80 -16.02 16.14
N ALA A 420 -2.16 -14.94 16.85
CA ALA A 420 -3.57 -14.57 17.03
C ALA A 420 -4.20 -14.10 15.72
N THR A 421 -3.45 -13.47 14.83
CA THR A 421 -3.92 -13.10 13.49
C THR A 421 -4.12 -14.34 12.62
N TRP A 422 -3.17 -15.27 12.63
CA TRP A 422 -3.27 -16.58 11.94
C TRP A 422 -4.52 -17.37 12.38
N ILE A 423 -4.78 -17.44 13.69
CA ILE A 423 -6.00 -18.07 14.25
C ILE A 423 -7.27 -17.27 13.92
N LYS A 424 -7.22 -15.93 13.98
CA LYS A 424 -8.39 -15.05 13.78
C LYS A 424 -9.03 -15.23 12.40
N PHE A 425 -8.21 -15.50 11.38
CA PHE A 425 -8.65 -15.74 10.01
C PHE A 425 -8.72 -17.23 9.63
N GLY A 426 -8.69 -18.12 10.63
CA GLY A 426 -8.96 -19.55 10.45
C GLY A 426 -7.84 -20.35 9.77
N GLN A 427 -6.65 -19.77 9.63
CA GLN A 427 -5.54 -20.43 8.93
C GLN A 427 -4.94 -21.60 9.74
N ASP A 428 -5.36 -21.75 11.00
CA ASP A 428 -5.14 -22.91 11.86
C ASP A 428 -5.86 -24.19 11.40
N LYS A 429 -6.77 -24.10 10.42
CA LYS A 429 -7.72 -25.17 10.05
C LYS A 429 -7.39 -25.85 8.72
N GLY A 430 -6.10 -26.02 8.43
CA GLY A 430 -5.64 -26.67 7.20
C GLY A 430 -5.68 -25.76 5.96
N PHE A 431 -5.29 -24.49 6.14
CA PHE A 431 -5.12 -23.54 5.04
C PHE A 431 -4.20 -24.11 3.95
N PRO A 432 -4.44 -23.81 2.64
CA PRO A 432 -3.61 -24.33 1.57
C PRO A 432 -2.13 -23.91 1.72
N LYS A 433 -1.23 -24.65 1.09
CA LYS A 433 0.21 -24.36 1.08
C LYS A 433 0.59 -23.47 -0.10
N VAL A 434 1.73 -22.80 0.02
CA VAL A 434 2.44 -22.21 -1.12
C VAL A 434 2.75 -23.31 -2.13
N ASN A 435 2.45 -23.03 -3.41
CA ASN A 435 2.60 -23.97 -4.52
C ASN A 435 2.99 -23.28 -5.84
N PHE A 436 3.57 -22.08 -5.73
CA PHE A 436 4.20 -21.34 -6.81
C PHE A 436 5.49 -20.69 -6.28
N HIS A 437 6.37 -20.27 -7.19
CA HIS A 437 7.64 -19.65 -6.83
C HIS A 437 7.86 -18.35 -7.60
N LEU A 438 8.17 -17.26 -6.90
CA LEU A 438 8.27 -15.90 -7.49
C LEU A 438 9.19 -15.80 -8.72
N LEU A 439 10.44 -16.29 -8.61
CA LEU A 439 11.51 -15.97 -9.56
C LEU A 439 11.67 -16.92 -10.75
N SER A 440 10.95 -18.06 -10.78
CA SER A 440 11.05 -19.03 -11.86
C SER A 440 9.71 -19.67 -12.14
N ASN A 441 9.43 -19.91 -13.42
CA ASN A 441 8.30 -20.66 -13.91
C ASN A 441 8.62 -22.16 -14.08
N ASP A 442 9.79 -22.63 -13.64
CA ASP A 442 10.15 -24.05 -13.68
C ASP A 442 9.33 -24.85 -12.67
N ALA A 443 8.94 -26.08 -13.03
CA ALA A 443 8.32 -27.01 -12.08
C ALA A 443 9.29 -27.38 -10.93
N VAL A 444 10.57 -27.56 -11.27
CA VAL A 444 11.61 -28.07 -10.36
C VAL A 444 12.86 -27.19 -10.45
N GLY A 445 13.10 -26.42 -9.40
CA GLY A 445 14.18 -25.44 -9.31
C GLY A 445 14.89 -25.46 -7.96
N ASP A 446 15.80 -24.52 -7.79
CA ASP A 446 16.51 -24.27 -6.54
C ASP A 446 15.51 -23.70 -5.50
N LEU A 447 15.38 -24.37 -4.34
CA LEU A 447 14.43 -23.99 -3.28
C LEU A 447 14.78 -22.63 -2.66
N TYR A 448 16.05 -22.27 -2.70
CA TYR A 448 16.58 -21.02 -2.15
C TYR A 448 17.43 -20.34 -3.22
N GLN A 449 16.82 -19.50 -4.06
CA GLN A 449 17.49 -18.87 -5.22
C GLN A 449 18.70 -18.00 -4.81
N ALA A 450 18.68 -17.44 -3.61
CA ALA A 450 19.78 -16.65 -3.06
C ALA A 450 20.91 -17.48 -2.39
N ALA A 451 20.78 -18.81 -2.28
CA ALA A 451 21.79 -19.69 -1.69
C ALA A 451 22.91 -20.02 -2.68
N TRP A 452 23.87 -19.11 -2.83
CA TRP A 452 25.04 -19.30 -3.68
C TRP A 452 26.25 -19.88 -2.90
N PRO A 453 27.05 -20.80 -3.45
CA PRO A 453 26.96 -21.41 -4.79
C PRO A 453 26.11 -22.69 -4.85
N PHE A 454 25.50 -23.12 -3.74
CA PHE A 454 24.73 -24.37 -3.67
C PHE A 454 23.37 -24.17 -3.00
N SER A 455 22.31 -24.58 -3.71
CA SER A 455 20.94 -24.63 -3.24
C SER A 455 20.37 -26.04 -3.44
N PRO A 456 19.62 -26.60 -2.47
CA PRO A 456 18.86 -27.84 -2.70
C PRO A 456 17.77 -27.59 -3.73
N ARG A 457 17.48 -28.60 -4.58
CA ARG A 457 16.42 -28.53 -5.59
C ARG A 457 15.20 -29.36 -5.20
N GLY A 458 14.02 -28.89 -5.59
CA GLY A 458 12.75 -29.56 -5.36
C GLY A 458 11.64 -29.00 -6.24
N VAL A 459 10.39 -29.45 -6.04
CA VAL A 459 9.23 -28.84 -6.69
C VAL A 459 9.05 -27.42 -6.14
N ILE A 460 8.90 -26.45 -7.04
CA ILE A 460 8.71 -25.04 -6.71
C ILE A 460 7.45 -24.42 -7.36
N ASN A 461 6.89 -25.06 -8.40
CA ASN A 461 5.61 -24.69 -8.98
C ASN A 461 4.76 -25.93 -9.24
N GLU A 462 3.50 -25.89 -8.79
CA GLU A 462 2.46 -26.88 -9.08
C GLU A 462 1.49 -26.40 -10.19
N PHE A 463 1.64 -25.15 -10.66
CA PHE A 463 0.85 -24.50 -11.73
C PHE A 463 -0.67 -24.48 -11.49
N VAL A 464 -1.02 -24.36 -10.21
CA VAL A 464 -2.38 -24.23 -9.72
C VAL A 464 -3.15 -23.06 -10.36
N GLN A 465 -4.41 -23.32 -10.69
CA GLN A 465 -5.34 -22.35 -11.26
C GLN A 465 -6.15 -21.72 -10.12
N VAL A 466 -6.19 -20.38 -10.08
CA VAL A 466 -6.97 -19.58 -9.09
C VAL A 466 -7.75 -18.44 -9.76
N GLN A 467 -8.09 -18.62 -11.03
CA GLN A 467 -8.73 -17.61 -11.87
C GLN A 467 -10.25 -17.70 -11.86
N ALA A 468 -10.84 -18.90 -11.75
CA ALA A 468 -12.28 -19.11 -11.63
C ALA A 468 -13.11 -18.24 -12.61
N ASP A 469 -14.25 -17.72 -12.15
CA ASP A 469 -15.02 -16.70 -12.86
C ASP A 469 -14.57 -15.25 -12.54
N HIS A 470 -13.42 -15.06 -11.87
CA HIS A 470 -12.93 -13.74 -11.45
C HIS A 470 -12.78 -12.75 -12.63
N ASN A 471 -12.68 -13.27 -13.87
CA ASN A 471 -12.68 -12.49 -15.09
C ASN A 471 -13.98 -11.67 -15.31
N LEU A 472 -15.13 -12.10 -14.74
CA LEU A 472 -16.42 -11.40 -14.80
C LEU A 472 -16.39 -10.15 -13.93
N VAL A 473 -16.07 -10.30 -12.64
CA VAL A 473 -16.00 -9.17 -11.70
C VAL A 473 -14.88 -8.21 -12.07
N ALA A 474 -13.72 -8.70 -12.52
CA ALA A 474 -12.65 -7.85 -13.03
C ALA A 474 -13.09 -7.04 -14.26
N ARG A 475 -13.89 -7.62 -15.15
CA ARG A 475 -14.46 -6.93 -16.33
C ARG A 475 -15.54 -5.92 -15.93
N GLU A 476 -16.44 -6.24 -15.00
CA GLU A 476 -17.42 -5.25 -14.51
C GLU A 476 -16.72 -4.08 -13.82
N VAL A 477 -15.80 -4.34 -12.88
CA VAL A 477 -15.05 -3.29 -12.17
C VAL A 477 -14.27 -2.41 -13.16
N ALA A 478 -13.57 -3.00 -14.13
CA ALA A 478 -12.85 -2.25 -15.15
C ALA A 478 -13.77 -1.41 -16.05
N GLN A 479 -15.00 -1.84 -16.31
CA GLN A 479 -16.00 -1.07 -17.08
C GLN A 479 -16.65 0.04 -16.23
N ASP A 480 -17.05 -0.25 -14.99
CA ASP A 480 -17.75 0.68 -14.09
C ASP A 480 -16.83 1.79 -13.53
N ALA A 481 -15.51 1.66 -13.74
CA ALA A 481 -14.46 2.63 -13.42
C ALA A 481 -14.07 3.59 -14.58
N ILE A 482 -14.63 3.44 -15.79
CA ILE A 482 -14.31 4.31 -16.94
C ILE A 482 -15.06 5.65 -16.80
N THR A 483 -14.36 6.67 -16.29
CA THR A 483 -14.92 8.03 -16.14
C THR A 483 -14.98 8.78 -17.48
N LEU A 484 -16.19 8.97 -18.02
CA LEU A 484 -16.42 9.78 -19.21
C LEU A 484 -16.33 11.28 -18.88
N LEU A 485 -15.14 11.87 -19.07
CA LEU A 485 -14.91 13.29 -18.73
C LEU A 485 -15.63 14.28 -19.67
N LYS A 486 -15.68 13.99 -20.97
CA LYS A 486 -16.22 14.88 -22.02
C LYS A 486 -16.81 14.07 -23.19
N ASN A 487 -18.03 14.41 -23.61
CA ASN A 487 -18.65 13.94 -24.85
C ASN A 487 -19.31 15.14 -25.56
N ASN A 488 -18.73 15.62 -26.65
CA ASN A 488 -19.27 16.77 -27.41
C ASN A 488 -20.06 16.25 -28.61
N GLY A 489 -21.39 16.42 -28.57
CA GLY A 489 -22.31 15.75 -29.48
C GLY A 489 -22.40 14.25 -29.20
N SER A 490 -23.18 13.53 -30.01
CA SER A 490 -23.36 12.07 -29.93
C SER A 490 -22.18 11.30 -30.54
N LEU A 491 -20.94 11.67 -30.18
CA LEU A 491 -19.73 11.00 -30.68
C LEU A 491 -19.47 9.67 -29.96
N LEU A 492 -19.68 9.63 -28.64
CA LEU A 492 -19.70 8.40 -27.85
C LEU A 492 -21.15 8.06 -27.47
N PRO A 493 -21.59 6.79 -27.55
CA PRO A 493 -20.83 5.62 -28.05
C PRO A 493 -20.49 5.72 -29.55
N ILE A 494 -19.26 5.34 -29.91
CA ILE A 494 -18.77 5.41 -31.29
C ILE A 494 -19.40 4.27 -32.11
N ALA A 495 -20.00 4.60 -33.26
CA ALA A 495 -20.41 3.60 -34.24
C ALA A 495 -19.20 2.81 -34.77
N THR A 496 -19.35 1.50 -34.95
CA THR A 496 -18.29 0.51 -35.23
C THR A 496 -17.48 0.71 -36.52
N SER A 497 -17.77 1.75 -37.30
CA SER A 497 -17.18 2.04 -38.62
C SER A 497 -16.07 3.11 -38.62
N ARG A 498 -15.48 3.45 -37.46
CA ARG A 498 -14.48 4.54 -37.33
C ARG A 498 -13.13 4.08 -36.73
N SER A 499 -12.04 4.66 -37.22
CA SER A 499 -10.65 4.39 -36.81
C SER A 499 -10.08 5.42 -35.81
N ILE A 500 -9.06 5.03 -35.03
CA ILE A 500 -8.54 5.75 -33.84
C ILE A 500 -6.99 5.64 -33.78
N LYS A 501 -6.29 6.58 -33.12
CA LYS A 501 -4.82 6.57 -32.88
C LYS A 501 -4.43 7.31 -31.57
N LEU A 502 -3.32 6.93 -30.91
CA LEU A 502 -2.91 7.36 -29.54
C LEU A 502 -1.37 7.53 -29.36
N THR A 503 -0.90 8.41 -28.45
CA THR A 503 0.54 8.63 -28.04
C THR A 503 0.67 9.45 -26.72
N GLY A 504 1.75 9.30 -25.92
CA GLY A 504 2.04 10.11 -24.70
C GLY A 504 3.47 9.95 -24.08
N GLY A 505 3.84 10.72 -23.03
CA GLY A 505 5.17 10.71 -22.36
C GLY A 505 5.29 11.51 -21.03
N SER A 506 6.40 11.44 -20.26
CA SER A 506 6.52 11.79 -18.81
C SER A 506 7.69 12.73 -18.37
N THR A 507 7.80 13.09 -17.08
CA THR A 507 8.82 14.01 -16.46
C THR A 507 9.09 13.79 -14.95
N GLY A 508 10.24 14.26 -14.41
CA GLY A 508 10.74 14.06 -13.01
C GLY A 508 10.51 15.17 -11.95
N GLN A 509 11.23 15.13 -10.81
CA GLN A 509 10.80 15.67 -9.49
C GLN A 509 11.97 15.85 -8.44
N PRO A 510 11.83 16.68 -7.36
CA PRO A 510 12.52 16.49 -6.03
C PRO A 510 11.72 16.93 -4.76
N GLN A 511 12.14 16.46 -3.54
CA GLN A 511 11.89 16.91 -2.13
C GLN A 511 10.47 17.30 -1.62
N ASP A 512 10.25 17.32 -0.28
CA ASP A 512 8.90 17.56 0.29
C ASP A 512 8.73 18.14 1.72
N THR A 513 7.62 18.87 1.94
CA THR A 513 7.07 19.35 3.24
C THR A 513 5.58 19.66 3.08
N PHE A 514 4.74 19.23 4.03
CA PHE A 514 3.26 19.21 3.87
C PHE A 514 2.59 20.52 4.35
N SER A 515 3.10 21.67 3.90
CA SER A 515 2.67 23.00 4.37
C SER A 515 1.26 23.43 3.93
N GLU A 516 0.61 22.65 3.05
CA GLU A 516 -0.80 22.81 2.67
C GLU A 516 -1.80 22.22 3.69
N GLY A 517 -1.35 21.34 4.60
CA GLY A 517 -2.18 20.76 5.66
C GLY A 517 -3.43 20.04 5.14
N LEU A 518 -4.61 20.48 5.55
CA LEU A 518 -5.91 19.94 5.09
C LEU A 518 -6.20 20.20 3.60
N TYR A 519 -5.41 21.03 2.92
CA TYR A 519 -5.74 21.57 1.59
C TYR A 519 -4.95 20.86 0.48
N ILE A 520 -5.37 19.63 0.17
CA ILE A 520 -4.95 18.87 -1.01
C ILE A 520 -6.10 18.75 -2.04
N ASP A 521 -5.77 18.50 -3.30
CA ASP A 521 -6.75 18.24 -4.39
C ASP A 521 -7.86 19.34 -4.45
N TYR A 522 -9.13 18.96 -4.57
CA TYR A 522 -10.26 19.88 -4.63
C TYR A 522 -10.35 20.80 -3.40
N ARG A 523 -9.87 20.37 -2.22
CA ARG A 523 -9.82 21.22 -1.02
C ARG A 523 -8.89 22.42 -1.25
N TYR A 524 -7.73 22.18 -1.88
CA TYR A 524 -6.80 23.24 -2.28
C TYR A 524 -7.42 24.19 -3.30
N LEU A 525 -8.01 23.63 -4.36
CA LEU A 525 -8.61 24.41 -5.45
C LEU A 525 -9.71 25.34 -4.93
N ASN A 526 -10.60 24.80 -4.08
CA ASN A 526 -11.70 25.53 -3.47
C ASN A 526 -11.19 26.65 -2.53
N LYS A 527 -10.17 26.41 -1.68
CA LYS A 527 -9.58 27.45 -0.81
C LYS A 527 -8.97 28.62 -1.59
N ASN A 528 -8.46 28.36 -2.81
CA ASN A 528 -7.80 29.37 -3.63
C ASN A 528 -8.69 29.93 -4.75
N GLY A 529 -9.99 29.55 -4.82
CA GLY A 529 -10.90 29.97 -5.89
C GLY A 529 -10.52 29.49 -7.29
N ILE A 530 -9.71 28.42 -7.39
CA ILE A 530 -9.18 27.91 -8.67
C ILE A 530 -10.19 26.96 -9.29
N LYS A 531 -10.92 27.41 -10.32
CA LYS A 531 -11.88 26.55 -11.02
C LYS A 531 -11.19 25.35 -11.70
N PRO A 532 -11.54 24.10 -11.36
CA PRO A 532 -10.98 22.91 -12.02
C PRO A 532 -11.47 22.79 -13.47
N ARG A 533 -10.72 22.05 -14.29
CA ARG A 533 -11.16 21.66 -15.65
C ARG A 533 -12.20 20.54 -15.62
N PHE A 534 -12.02 19.59 -14.69
CA PHE A 534 -12.98 18.58 -14.29
C PHE A 534 -12.88 18.48 -12.76
N PRO A 535 -13.98 18.69 -12.01
CA PRO A 535 -13.97 18.70 -10.54
C PRO A 535 -13.90 17.28 -9.95
N PHE A 536 -13.62 17.17 -8.66
CA PHE A 536 -13.63 15.89 -7.95
C PHE A 536 -15.04 15.29 -8.00
N GLY A 537 -15.12 13.97 -8.21
CA GLY A 537 -16.39 13.25 -8.40
C GLY A 537 -17.06 13.40 -9.78
N HIS A 538 -16.54 14.23 -10.69
CA HIS A 538 -17.13 14.43 -12.02
C HIS A 538 -17.04 13.19 -12.92
N GLY A 539 -18.20 12.77 -13.44
CA GLY A 539 -18.31 11.84 -14.57
C GLY A 539 -19.60 12.07 -15.33
N LEU A 540 -19.54 12.04 -16.67
CA LEU A 540 -20.73 12.04 -17.51
C LEU A 540 -21.30 10.62 -17.64
N SER A 541 -22.58 10.54 -17.97
CA SER A 541 -23.30 9.30 -18.29
C SER A 541 -23.94 9.43 -19.68
N TYR A 542 -24.24 8.30 -20.31
CA TYR A 542 -25.06 8.29 -21.54
C TYR A 542 -26.55 8.56 -21.26
N THR A 543 -26.95 8.68 -19.99
CA THR A 543 -28.28 9.15 -19.57
C THR A 543 -28.19 10.28 -18.54
N SER A 544 -29.27 11.05 -18.39
CA SER A 544 -29.41 12.06 -17.35
C SER A 544 -30.09 11.51 -16.10
N PHE A 545 -29.81 12.11 -14.95
CA PHE A 545 -30.47 11.81 -13.68
C PHE A 545 -31.06 13.08 -13.06
N ASN A 546 -32.10 12.92 -12.25
CA ASN A 546 -32.67 13.97 -11.41
C ASN A 546 -32.75 13.48 -9.95
N PHE A 547 -32.62 14.41 -9.01
CA PHE A 547 -32.54 14.17 -7.58
C PHE A 547 -33.67 14.93 -6.89
N THR A 548 -34.58 14.22 -6.24
CA THR A 548 -35.81 14.78 -5.67
C THR A 548 -36.08 14.25 -4.25
N ASN A 549 -37.05 14.86 -3.56
CA ASN A 549 -37.51 14.46 -2.23
C ASN A 549 -36.36 14.30 -1.19
N PRO A 550 -35.42 15.25 -1.07
CA PRO A 550 -34.36 15.15 -0.07
C PRO A 550 -34.95 15.27 1.34
N SER A 551 -34.49 14.43 2.25
CA SER A 551 -34.87 14.45 3.66
C SER A 551 -33.66 14.15 4.54
N ILE A 552 -33.64 14.75 5.74
CA ILE A 552 -32.63 14.50 6.77
C ILE A 552 -33.32 14.10 8.07
N SER A 553 -32.78 13.10 8.77
CA SER A 553 -33.23 12.68 10.09
C SER A 553 -32.04 12.63 11.05
N ALA A 554 -32.22 13.20 12.25
CA ALA A 554 -31.30 12.99 13.36
C ALA A 554 -31.49 11.57 13.92
N VAL A 555 -30.40 10.92 14.30
CA VAL A 555 -30.36 9.54 14.80
C VAL A 555 -29.68 9.47 16.16
N THR A 556 -28.51 10.11 16.31
CA THR A 556 -27.79 10.18 17.59
C THR A 556 -27.51 11.63 17.96
N GLN A 557 -27.85 12.02 19.19
CA GLN A 557 -27.60 13.38 19.67
C GLN A 557 -26.09 13.64 19.77
N LEU A 558 -25.65 14.78 19.23
CA LEU A 558 -24.27 15.21 19.29
C LEU A 558 -23.92 15.85 20.64
N SER A 559 -22.67 15.66 21.02
CA SER A 559 -22.01 16.21 22.22
C SER A 559 -20.61 16.64 21.82
N ARG A 560 -20.04 17.65 22.50
CA ARG A 560 -18.75 18.26 22.08
C ARG A 560 -17.64 17.22 21.98
N THR A 561 -17.51 16.35 22.98
CA THR A 561 -16.70 15.14 22.92
C THR A 561 -17.59 13.91 22.65
N PRO A 562 -17.05 12.83 22.06
CA PRO A 562 -17.68 11.52 22.10
C PRO A 562 -17.94 11.07 23.55
N PRO A 563 -19.02 10.30 23.80
CA PRO A 563 -19.14 9.54 25.04
C PRO A 563 -17.93 8.64 25.29
N ALA A 564 -17.70 8.26 26.54
CA ALA A 564 -16.63 7.36 26.91
C ALA A 564 -16.74 6.02 26.14
N PRO A 565 -15.60 5.42 25.74
CA PRO A 565 -15.60 4.11 25.12
C PRO A 565 -16.06 3.02 26.10
N PRO A 566 -16.44 1.83 25.60
CA PRO A 566 -16.57 0.63 26.43
C PRO A 566 -15.27 0.34 27.19
N SER A 567 -15.37 -0.36 28.33
CA SER A 567 -14.17 -0.88 29.00
C SER A 567 -13.47 -1.92 28.14
N ARG A 568 -12.16 -1.75 27.97
CA ARG A 568 -11.22 -2.75 27.42
C ARG A 568 -11.39 -4.07 28.19
N ALA A 569 -11.25 -5.20 27.52
CA ALA A 569 -11.12 -6.49 28.19
C ALA A 569 -9.76 -6.53 28.96
N PRO A 570 -9.58 -7.45 29.93
CA PRO A 570 -8.30 -7.62 30.61
C PRO A 570 -7.17 -7.88 29.61
N VAL A 571 -6.08 -7.12 29.72
CA VAL A 571 -4.87 -7.33 28.91
C VAL A 571 -4.21 -8.65 29.36
N LEU A 572 -3.77 -9.47 28.41
CA LEU A 572 -3.08 -10.72 28.73
C LEU A 572 -1.74 -10.47 29.44
N ASN A 573 -1.50 -11.26 30.49
CA ASN A 573 -0.24 -11.24 31.22
C ASN A 573 0.79 -12.14 30.52
N PHE A 574 1.73 -11.54 29.79
CA PHE A 574 2.80 -12.27 29.11
C PHE A 574 3.91 -12.69 30.08
N ASN A 575 4.49 -13.88 29.86
CA ASN A 575 5.59 -14.38 30.68
C ASN A 575 6.85 -13.50 30.49
N GLN A 576 7.44 -13.01 31.58
CA GLN A 576 8.66 -12.20 31.55
C GLN A 576 9.95 -13.02 31.78
N ALA A 577 9.85 -14.32 32.07
CA ALA A 577 11.01 -15.17 32.32
C ALA A 577 11.82 -15.41 31.02
N ILE A 578 13.06 -14.90 30.99
CA ILE A 578 13.99 -15.15 29.89
C ILE A 578 14.33 -16.65 29.86
N HIS A 579 14.11 -17.29 28.71
CA HIS A 579 14.34 -18.72 28.50
C HIS A 579 15.84 -19.09 28.61
N PRO A 580 16.18 -20.36 28.95
CA PRO A 580 17.57 -20.83 28.98
C PRO A 580 18.28 -20.64 27.62
N TRP A 581 19.55 -20.23 27.64
CA TRP A 581 20.32 -19.92 26.43
C TRP A 581 20.42 -21.08 25.44
N GLN A 582 20.30 -22.32 25.92
CA GLN A 582 20.25 -23.54 25.12
C GLN A 582 19.07 -23.55 24.12
N GLN A 583 18.00 -22.79 24.37
CA GLN A 583 16.87 -22.63 23.46
C GLN A 583 17.10 -21.58 22.37
N GLY A 584 18.22 -20.85 22.40
CA GLY A 584 18.59 -19.83 21.42
C GLY A 584 19.77 -20.21 20.52
N VAL A 585 20.32 -21.43 20.66
CA VAL A 585 21.51 -21.89 19.91
C VAL A 585 21.16 -22.95 18.87
N VAL A 586 22.04 -23.11 17.88
CA VAL A 586 21.84 -24.03 16.75
C VAL A 586 21.83 -25.49 17.23
N PRO A 587 20.86 -26.33 16.78
CA PRO A 587 20.85 -27.76 17.11
C PRO A 587 22.09 -28.50 16.62
N ALA A 588 22.54 -29.50 17.39
CA ALA A 588 23.66 -30.35 16.99
C ALA A 588 23.36 -31.11 15.69
N GLY A 589 24.30 -31.08 14.74
CA GLY A 589 24.14 -31.70 13.42
C GLY A 589 23.32 -30.88 12.40
N PHE A 590 22.81 -29.70 12.76
CA PHE A 590 22.05 -28.87 11.83
C PHE A 590 22.93 -28.29 10.70
N SER A 591 22.56 -28.57 9.45
CA SER A 591 23.25 -28.06 8.26
C SER A 591 22.64 -26.73 7.83
N ARG A 592 23.42 -25.64 7.89
CA ARG A 592 22.99 -24.30 7.47
C ARG A 592 23.06 -24.13 5.96
N ILE A 593 22.01 -23.58 5.36
CA ILE A 593 22.03 -23.04 4.00
C ILE A 593 22.77 -21.69 4.03
N PHE A 594 23.60 -21.42 3.02
CA PHE A 594 24.30 -20.12 2.92
C PHE A 594 23.28 -18.98 2.78
N ARG A 595 23.56 -17.83 3.41
CA ARG A 595 22.73 -16.62 3.45
C ARG A 595 21.35 -16.74 4.13
N TYR A 596 20.82 -17.94 4.39
CA TYR A 596 19.55 -18.13 5.10
C TYR A 596 19.61 -17.54 6.51
N LEU A 597 18.61 -16.75 6.89
CA LEU A 597 18.54 -16.10 8.18
C LEU A 597 17.93 -17.05 9.22
N TYR A 598 18.72 -17.39 10.25
CA TYR A 598 18.30 -18.30 11.32
C TYR A 598 18.19 -17.57 12.66
N SER A 599 17.16 -17.91 13.45
CA SER A 599 16.97 -17.41 14.81
C SER A 599 18.05 -17.83 15.83
N TRP A 600 18.91 -18.78 15.46
CA TRP A 600 19.96 -19.33 16.32
C TRP A 600 21.28 -18.55 16.29
N CYS A 601 21.67 -17.99 17.43
CA CYS A 601 23.03 -17.51 17.66
C CYS A 601 24.00 -18.68 17.95
N THR A 602 25.30 -18.38 18.01
CA THR A 602 26.30 -19.38 18.45
C THR A 602 26.30 -19.56 19.97
N GLU A 603 26.77 -20.71 20.45
CA GLU A 603 26.90 -20.97 21.90
C GLU A 603 27.79 -19.94 22.63
N GLY A 604 28.82 -19.43 21.96
CA GLY A 604 29.68 -18.36 22.48
C GLY A 604 28.90 -17.06 22.70
N GLU A 605 28.11 -16.64 21.72
CA GLU A 605 27.26 -15.44 21.80
C GLU A 605 26.15 -15.59 22.83
N ALA A 606 25.47 -16.74 22.85
CA ALA A 606 24.38 -17.01 23.79
C ALA A 606 24.86 -16.92 25.25
N LYS A 607 26.02 -17.53 25.55
CA LYS A 607 26.66 -17.44 26.87
C LYS A 607 27.21 -16.05 27.17
N GLN A 608 27.68 -15.31 26.17
CA GLN A 608 28.14 -13.93 26.39
C GLN A 608 26.96 -12.98 26.68
N ALA A 609 25.84 -13.13 25.98
CA ALA A 609 24.62 -12.37 26.23
C ALA A 609 24.10 -12.57 27.66
N VAL A 610 24.10 -13.82 28.14
CA VAL A 610 23.76 -14.15 29.53
C VAL A 610 24.72 -13.50 30.53
N ARG A 611 26.04 -13.56 30.29
CA ARG A 611 27.03 -12.85 31.12
C ARG A 611 26.83 -11.34 31.10
N ASP A 612 26.60 -10.73 29.94
CA ASP A 612 26.41 -9.29 29.81
C ASP A 612 25.26 -8.77 30.69
N ARG A 613 24.16 -9.54 30.76
CA ARG A 613 23.03 -9.28 31.65
C ARG A 613 23.38 -9.45 33.13
N GLU A 614 24.12 -10.50 33.47
CA GLU A 614 24.49 -10.85 34.85
C GLU A 614 25.58 -9.92 35.43
N ASP A 615 26.49 -9.43 34.57
CA ASP A 615 27.41 -8.30 34.82
C ASP A 615 26.68 -6.95 34.97
N GLY A 616 25.35 -6.92 34.76
CA GLY A 616 24.52 -5.72 34.91
C GLY A 616 24.63 -4.69 33.78
N LYS A 617 25.11 -5.07 32.59
CA LYS A 617 25.14 -4.18 31.42
C LYS A 617 23.71 -3.86 31.00
N LYS A 618 23.44 -2.58 30.71
CA LYS A 618 22.10 -2.08 30.38
C LYS A 618 22.06 -1.54 28.96
N TYR A 619 20.99 -1.86 28.24
CA TYR A 619 20.68 -1.19 26.98
C TYR A 619 20.42 0.31 27.23
N PRO A 620 20.94 1.23 26.39
CA PRO A 620 20.69 2.67 26.52
C PRO A 620 19.30 3.03 25.99
N TYR A 621 18.25 2.58 26.70
CA TYR A 621 16.85 2.85 26.36
C TYR A 621 16.58 4.35 26.19
N PRO A 622 15.67 4.75 25.28
CA PRO A 622 15.32 6.15 25.06
C PRO A 622 14.83 6.87 26.34
N PRO A 623 15.07 8.19 26.48
CA PRO A 623 14.55 8.97 27.61
C PRO A 623 13.03 8.82 27.76
N GLY A 624 12.57 8.52 28.97
CA GLY A 624 11.16 8.25 29.28
C GLY A 624 10.68 6.82 28.99
N TYR A 625 11.57 5.89 28.61
CA TYR A 625 11.22 4.47 28.48
C TYR A 625 10.69 3.88 29.79
N THR A 626 9.63 3.08 29.68
CA THR A 626 8.97 2.37 30.79
C THR A 626 8.30 1.11 30.27
N THR A 627 8.10 0.12 31.15
CA THR A 627 7.36 -1.12 30.87
C THR A 627 5.91 -1.08 31.38
N VAL A 628 5.50 0.00 32.06
CA VAL A 628 4.14 0.17 32.58
C VAL A 628 3.17 0.37 31.41
N GLN A 629 2.28 -0.60 31.19
CA GLN A 629 1.32 -0.58 30.08
C GLN A 629 0.38 0.64 30.13
N PRO A 630 0.14 1.34 29.01
CA PRO A 630 -0.62 2.59 29.00
C PRO A 630 -2.12 2.37 29.19
N SER A 631 -2.76 3.28 29.91
CA SER A 631 -4.22 3.37 30.00
C SER A 631 -4.85 3.75 28.65
N ALA A 632 -6.17 3.54 28.54
CA ALA A 632 -6.92 3.97 27.37
C ALA A 632 -6.97 5.51 27.26
N VAL A 633 -6.62 6.04 26.08
CA VAL A 633 -6.81 7.46 25.75
C VAL A 633 -8.26 7.73 25.31
N PRO A 634 -8.79 8.96 25.42
CA PRO A 634 -10.20 9.26 25.11
C PRO A 634 -10.64 8.98 23.66
N ALA A 635 -9.68 9.01 22.72
CA ALA A 635 -9.86 8.67 21.31
C ALA A 635 -9.74 7.16 21.02
N SER A 636 -9.40 6.32 22.01
CA SER A 636 -9.34 4.86 21.91
C SER A 636 -10.63 4.19 22.40
N GLY A 637 -10.74 2.88 22.25
CA GLY A 637 -11.83 2.08 22.82
C GLY A 637 -12.02 0.71 22.16
N ALA A 638 -11.76 0.64 20.86
CA ALA A 638 -11.81 -0.56 20.04
C ALA A 638 -10.83 -0.41 18.85
N SER A 639 -10.75 -1.43 18.00
CA SER A 639 -10.09 -1.38 16.69
C SER A 639 -10.66 -0.23 15.84
N GLY A 640 -9.80 0.73 15.49
CA GLY A 640 -10.15 1.97 14.77
C GLY A 640 -10.41 3.19 15.67
N GLY A 641 -10.27 3.05 16.99
CA GLY A 641 -10.44 4.13 17.97
C GLY A 641 -11.71 4.01 18.81
N ASN A 642 -12.18 5.12 19.38
CA ASN A 642 -13.39 5.15 20.20
C ASN A 642 -14.62 4.81 19.34
N PRO A 643 -15.36 3.72 19.62
CA PRO A 643 -16.46 3.30 18.75
C PRO A 643 -17.60 4.34 18.63
N ARG A 644 -17.70 5.28 19.59
CA ARG A 644 -18.67 6.39 19.59
C ARG A 644 -18.42 7.45 18.52
N LEU A 645 -17.29 7.37 17.82
CA LEU A 645 -17.02 8.14 16.60
C LEU A 645 -17.92 7.69 15.45
N PHE A 646 -18.27 6.39 15.40
CA PHE A 646 -19.02 5.77 14.30
C PHE A 646 -20.53 5.65 14.58
N ASP A 647 -21.00 6.14 15.75
CA ASP A 647 -22.43 6.34 16.01
C ASP A 647 -23.01 7.24 14.89
N VAL A 648 -24.02 6.76 14.16
CA VAL A 648 -24.69 7.53 13.10
C VAL A 648 -25.43 8.70 13.74
N ALA A 649 -24.99 9.93 13.47
CA ALA A 649 -25.60 11.17 13.95
C ALA A 649 -26.80 11.56 13.10
N PHE A 650 -26.69 11.46 11.77
CA PHE A 650 -27.76 11.79 10.83
C PHE A 650 -27.85 10.77 9.68
N ARG A 651 -29.04 10.60 9.13
CA ARG A 651 -29.26 9.97 7.82
C ARG A 651 -29.85 10.99 6.84
N VAL A 652 -29.36 10.99 5.61
CA VAL A 652 -29.88 11.83 4.53
C VAL A 652 -30.33 10.94 3.38
N SER A 653 -31.59 11.07 2.96
CA SER A 653 -32.17 10.26 1.89
C SER A 653 -32.60 11.15 0.72
N VAL A 654 -32.37 10.68 -0.51
CA VAL A 654 -32.75 11.38 -1.75
C VAL A 654 -33.27 10.37 -2.77
N THR A 655 -34.32 10.72 -3.51
CA THR A 655 -34.83 9.93 -4.63
C THR A 655 -34.05 10.28 -5.88
N VAL A 656 -33.32 9.33 -6.46
CA VAL A 656 -32.63 9.48 -7.74
C VAL A 656 -33.46 8.83 -8.83
N ARG A 657 -33.69 9.52 -9.95
CA ARG A 657 -34.45 9.03 -11.11
C ARG A 657 -33.65 9.17 -12.39
N ASN A 658 -33.61 8.12 -13.21
CA ASN A 658 -33.12 8.20 -14.58
C ASN A 658 -34.13 8.97 -15.45
N THR A 659 -33.72 10.08 -16.03
CA THR A 659 -34.58 10.99 -16.82
C THR A 659 -34.28 10.97 -18.32
N GLY A 660 -33.23 10.28 -18.77
CA GLY A 660 -32.98 10.11 -20.20
C GLY A 660 -33.89 9.05 -20.82
N ALA A 661 -34.11 9.17 -22.13
CA ALA A 661 -35.13 8.38 -22.84
C ALA A 661 -34.68 6.97 -23.26
N THR A 662 -33.39 6.77 -23.53
CA THR A 662 -32.87 5.57 -24.22
C THR A 662 -31.91 4.72 -23.39
N HIS A 663 -31.12 5.32 -22.50
CA HIS A 663 -30.01 4.64 -21.86
C HIS A 663 -30.28 4.33 -20.38
N THR A 664 -30.09 3.05 -20.05
CA THR A 664 -29.99 2.55 -18.68
C THR A 664 -28.62 2.93 -18.08
N GLY A 665 -28.55 3.32 -16.81
CA GLY A 665 -27.30 3.73 -16.17
C GLY A 665 -27.31 3.68 -14.65
N ARG A 666 -26.18 4.00 -14.01
CA ARG A 666 -26.04 4.21 -12.56
C ARG A 666 -25.69 5.68 -12.28
N ALA A 667 -26.18 6.26 -11.19
CA ALA A 667 -25.78 7.58 -10.71
C ALA A 667 -24.87 7.47 -9.47
N SER A 668 -24.02 8.48 -9.25
CA SER A 668 -23.28 8.65 -7.99
C SER A 668 -23.96 9.75 -7.17
N VAL A 669 -24.32 9.45 -5.93
CA VAL A 669 -24.84 10.42 -4.95
C VAL A 669 -23.72 10.70 -3.96
N GLN A 670 -23.39 11.96 -3.73
CA GLN A 670 -22.29 12.38 -2.86
C GLN A 670 -22.81 13.35 -1.80
N ALA A 671 -22.45 13.13 -0.54
CA ALA A 671 -22.69 14.04 0.58
C ALA A 671 -21.40 14.73 1.02
N TYR A 672 -21.44 16.06 1.05
CA TYR A 672 -20.36 16.91 1.54
C TYR A 672 -20.82 17.70 2.77
N VAL A 673 -19.98 17.76 3.81
CA VAL A 673 -20.21 18.61 4.99
C VAL A 673 -19.55 19.98 4.80
N GLN A 674 -20.32 21.04 5.05
CA GLN A 674 -19.83 22.38 5.38
C GLN A 674 -20.08 22.64 6.88
N PHE A 675 -19.05 23.11 7.60
CA PHE A 675 -19.11 23.44 9.02
C PHE A 675 -19.77 24.82 9.25
N PRO A 676 -20.27 25.11 10.48
CA PRO A 676 -20.83 26.42 10.81
C PRO A 676 -19.79 27.56 10.73
N ASP A 677 -20.25 28.73 10.30
CA ASP A 677 -19.45 29.95 10.28
C ASP A 677 -18.98 30.36 11.69
N GLY A 678 -17.77 30.95 11.79
CA GLY A 678 -17.14 31.29 13.08
C GLY A 678 -16.54 30.09 13.84
N GLY A 679 -16.60 28.89 13.27
CA GLY A 679 -15.91 27.70 13.77
C GLY A 679 -14.40 27.67 13.47
N PRO A 680 -13.71 26.57 13.86
CA PRO A 680 -12.31 26.34 13.52
C PRO A 680 -12.11 26.15 12.00
N GLU A 681 -10.90 26.45 11.51
CA GLU A 681 -10.58 26.33 10.07
C GLU A 681 -10.84 24.91 9.55
N THR A 682 -11.61 24.82 8.46
CA THR A 682 -11.96 23.59 7.75
C THR A 682 -12.06 23.88 6.24
N PRO A 683 -11.96 22.87 5.36
CA PRO A 683 -12.30 23.03 3.95
C PRO A 683 -13.79 23.37 3.75
N ILE A 684 -14.08 24.24 2.77
CA ILE A 684 -15.42 24.80 2.49
C ILE A 684 -16.49 23.70 2.37
N VAL A 685 -16.15 22.61 1.69
CA VAL A 685 -16.92 21.38 1.59
C VAL A 685 -16.00 20.17 1.71
N GLN A 686 -16.46 19.12 2.38
CA GLN A 686 -15.69 17.89 2.63
C GLN A 686 -16.54 16.65 2.36
N LEU A 687 -16.10 15.72 1.50
CA LEU A 687 -16.80 14.45 1.30
C LEU A 687 -16.91 13.70 2.65
N ARG A 688 -18.06 13.06 2.90
CA ARG A 688 -18.30 12.24 4.10
C ARG A 688 -19.05 10.93 3.84
N ASP A 689 -19.94 10.89 2.86
CA ASP A 689 -20.49 9.63 2.37
C ASP A 689 -20.86 9.75 0.89
N PHE A 690 -20.91 8.61 0.20
CA PHE A 690 -21.30 8.51 -1.20
C PHE A 690 -21.84 7.12 -1.52
N GLU A 691 -22.84 7.03 -2.37
CA GLU A 691 -23.44 5.76 -2.80
C GLU A 691 -23.74 5.78 -4.31
N LYS A 692 -23.64 4.60 -4.94
CA LYS A 692 -23.93 4.42 -6.37
C LYS A 692 -25.30 3.74 -6.49
N THR A 693 -26.18 4.26 -7.36
CA THR A 693 -27.46 3.59 -7.58
C THR A 693 -27.27 2.21 -8.22
N SER A 694 -28.27 1.35 -8.05
CA SER A 694 -28.51 0.23 -8.95
C SER A 694 -28.63 0.71 -10.41
N ARG A 695 -28.64 -0.25 -11.35
CA ARG A 695 -28.72 -0.01 -12.79
C ARG A 695 -30.15 0.42 -13.17
N LEU A 696 -30.44 1.71 -13.14
CA LEU A 696 -31.75 2.31 -13.40
C LEU A 696 -32.04 2.39 -14.91
N ALA A 697 -33.13 1.77 -15.36
CA ALA A 697 -33.67 1.93 -16.71
C ALA A 697 -34.31 3.32 -16.90
N PRO A 698 -34.52 3.80 -18.15
CA PRO A 698 -35.24 5.04 -18.44
C PRO A 698 -36.53 5.20 -17.63
N GLY A 699 -36.67 6.34 -16.94
CA GLY A 699 -37.83 6.64 -16.08
C GLY A 699 -37.84 5.94 -14.71
N GLY A 700 -36.95 4.97 -14.45
CA GLY A 700 -36.84 4.25 -13.18
C GLY A 700 -36.15 5.06 -12.07
N SER A 701 -36.45 4.73 -10.81
CA SER A 701 -36.01 5.50 -9.63
C SER A 701 -35.53 4.59 -8.49
N GLN A 702 -34.64 5.11 -7.65
CA GLN A 702 -34.21 4.50 -6.38
C GLN A 702 -34.10 5.57 -5.30
N VAL A 703 -34.48 5.24 -4.06
CA VAL A 703 -34.08 6.05 -2.88
C VAL A 703 -32.68 5.65 -2.46
N VAL A 704 -31.78 6.62 -2.37
CA VAL A 704 -30.43 6.45 -1.84
C VAL A 704 -30.38 7.09 -0.46
N THR A 705 -29.82 6.39 0.51
CA THR A 705 -29.68 6.85 1.90
C THR A 705 -28.23 6.85 2.30
N LEU A 706 -27.72 8.03 2.65
CA LEU A 706 -26.37 8.28 3.14
C LEU A 706 -26.40 8.41 4.67
N ALA A 707 -25.30 8.06 5.34
CA ALA A 707 -25.18 8.08 6.79
C ALA A 707 -23.98 8.91 7.25
N LEU A 708 -24.23 9.93 8.06
CA LEU A 708 -23.18 10.75 8.68
C LEU A 708 -23.02 10.36 10.15
N THR A 709 -21.79 10.01 10.52
CA THR A 709 -21.38 9.66 11.88
C THR A 709 -21.02 10.88 12.71
N ARG A 710 -20.74 10.69 14.01
CA ARG A 710 -20.12 11.71 14.85
C ARG A 710 -18.76 12.18 14.30
N LYS A 711 -17.93 11.25 13.81
CA LYS A 711 -16.60 11.52 13.24
C LYS A 711 -16.68 12.49 12.06
N ASP A 712 -17.69 12.33 11.21
CA ASP A 712 -17.89 13.14 10.01
C ASP A 712 -18.18 14.62 10.29
N LEU A 713 -18.72 14.91 11.48
CA LEU A 713 -19.03 16.26 11.98
C LEU A 713 -18.02 16.75 13.04
N SER A 714 -16.90 16.02 13.20
CA SER A 714 -15.83 16.33 14.15
C SER A 714 -14.57 16.88 13.47
N ILE A 715 -13.71 17.52 14.26
CA ILE A 715 -12.31 17.81 13.97
C ILE A 715 -11.41 17.10 14.99
N TRP A 716 -10.12 16.97 14.71
CA TRP A 716 -9.13 16.59 15.72
C TRP A 716 -8.69 17.81 16.54
N ASP A 717 -8.96 17.81 17.85
CA ASP A 717 -8.44 18.83 18.76
C ASP A 717 -7.11 18.36 19.38
N VAL A 718 -6.04 19.01 18.95
CA VAL A 718 -4.67 18.75 19.41
C VAL A 718 -4.48 19.04 20.91
N VAL A 719 -5.35 19.84 21.53
CA VAL A 719 -5.25 20.18 22.97
C VAL A 719 -5.83 19.07 23.84
N SER A 720 -7.02 18.56 23.52
CA SER A 720 -7.60 17.41 24.23
C SER A 720 -7.14 16.04 23.73
N GLN A 721 -6.37 15.98 22.63
CA GLN A 721 -5.94 14.75 21.95
C GLN A 721 -7.14 13.82 21.70
N ASN A 722 -8.20 14.41 21.13
CA ASN A 722 -9.46 13.73 20.86
C ASN A 722 -10.21 14.39 19.70
N TRP A 723 -11.13 13.65 19.10
CA TRP A 723 -12.11 14.21 18.18
C TRP A 723 -13.14 15.06 18.94
N ILE A 724 -13.45 16.24 18.43
CA ILE A 724 -14.53 17.09 18.95
C ILE A 724 -15.48 17.56 17.85
N VAL A 725 -16.77 17.63 18.17
CA VAL A 725 -17.78 18.34 17.38
C VAL A 725 -17.73 19.82 17.81
N PRO A 726 -17.29 20.78 16.97
CA PRO A 726 -17.04 22.15 17.41
C PRO A 726 -18.27 22.87 17.96
N SER A 727 -19.43 22.65 17.34
CA SER A 727 -20.72 23.19 17.77
C SER A 727 -21.79 22.11 17.65
N PRO A 728 -22.11 21.35 18.72
CA PRO A 728 -23.02 20.20 18.63
C PRO A 728 -24.47 20.53 18.25
N GLY A 729 -24.92 21.75 18.52
CA GLY A 729 -26.21 22.29 18.06
C GLY A 729 -26.10 23.26 16.87
N GLY A 730 -24.94 23.31 16.21
CA GLY A 730 -24.68 24.20 15.09
C GLY A 730 -25.34 23.76 13.77
N ARG A 731 -25.53 24.72 12.86
CA ARG A 731 -25.96 24.47 11.48
C ARG A 731 -24.79 24.00 10.62
N TYR A 732 -24.54 22.71 10.59
CA TYR A 732 -23.78 22.09 9.50
C TYR A 732 -24.71 22.03 8.28
N LYS A 733 -24.17 22.27 7.09
CA LYS A 733 -24.89 22.09 5.83
C LYS A 733 -24.42 20.80 5.19
N ILE A 734 -25.33 19.86 5.01
CA ILE A 734 -25.08 18.60 4.30
C ILE A 734 -25.45 18.83 2.84
N TRP A 735 -24.46 19.14 2.03
CA TRP A 735 -24.61 19.37 0.60
C TRP A 735 -24.70 18.04 -0.15
N ILE A 736 -25.76 17.88 -0.94
CA ILE A 736 -25.99 16.72 -1.79
C ILE A 736 -25.79 17.11 -3.25
N GLY A 737 -25.03 16.30 -3.97
CA GLY A 737 -24.76 16.45 -5.39
C GLY A 737 -24.16 15.19 -6.02
N ASP A 738 -23.56 15.36 -7.19
CA ASP A 738 -22.90 14.29 -7.96
C ASP A 738 -21.49 14.70 -8.47
N ALA A 739 -21.01 15.88 -8.09
CA ALA A 739 -19.60 16.32 -8.18
C ALA A 739 -19.34 17.44 -7.14
N SER A 740 -18.08 17.72 -6.83
CA SER A 740 -17.69 18.65 -5.74
C SER A 740 -18.09 20.11 -5.95
N ASP A 741 -18.42 20.53 -7.18
CA ASP A 741 -18.91 21.87 -7.56
C ASP A 741 -20.38 21.85 -8.07
N ARG A 742 -21.02 20.67 -8.08
CA ARG A 742 -22.39 20.46 -8.57
C ARG A 742 -23.29 20.02 -7.43
N LEU A 743 -23.25 20.83 -6.37
CA LEU A 743 -23.99 20.67 -5.13
C LEU A 743 -25.27 21.51 -5.21
N PHE A 744 -26.42 20.87 -5.44
CA PHE A 744 -27.70 21.53 -5.78
C PHE A 744 -28.75 21.45 -4.66
N THR A 745 -28.47 20.69 -3.60
CA THR A 745 -29.33 20.54 -2.42
C THR A 745 -28.49 20.70 -1.15
N ALA A 746 -29.03 21.34 -0.13
CA ALA A 746 -28.44 21.38 1.21
C ALA A 746 -29.48 20.96 2.26
N CYS A 747 -29.09 20.05 3.16
CA CYS A 747 -29.86 19.70 4.36
C CYS A 747 -29.21 20.29 5.61
N TYR A 748 -30.01 20.87 6.51
CA TYR A 748 -29.54 21.65 7.65
C TYR A 748 -29.73 20.87 8.96
N THR A 749 -28.64 20.59 9.67
CA THR A 749 -28.64 19.74 10.87
C THR A 749 -29.41 20.33 12.06
N ASP A 750 -29.57 21.65 12.12
CA ASP A 750 -30.23 22.38 13.22
C ASP A 750 -31.75 22.46 13.06
N THR A 751 -32.26 22.44 11.82
CA THR A 751 -33.71 22.56 11.53
C THR A 751 -34.34 21.28 11.01
N GLY A 752 -33.54 20.28 10.60
CA GLY A 752 -34.03 19.04 9.99
C GLY A 752 -34.63 19.24 8.59
N ARG A 753 -34.41 20.40 7.95
CA ARG A 753 -34.97 20.74 6.63
C ARG A 753 -33.93 20.56 5.53
N CYS A 754 -34.41 20.30 4.31
CA CYS A 754 -33.60 20.32 3.10
C CYS A 754 -34.15 21.35 2.10
N GLU A 755 -33.26 21.99 1.36
CA GLU A 755 -33.53 22.99 0.33
C GLU A 755 -32.81 22.60 -0.96
N SER A 756 -33.43 22.84 -2.11
CA SER A 756 -32.97 22.37 -3.43
C SER A 756 -33.08 23.46 -4.50
N GLY A 757 -32.24 23.36 -5.53
CA GLY A 757 -32.05 24.43 -6.51
C GLY A 757 -31.03 25.48 -6.05
N LEU A 758 -30.23 25.15 -5.02
CA LEU A 758 -29.17 26.00 -4.52
C LEU A 758 -27.97 26.05 -5.47
N GLN A 759 -27.23 27.16 -5.42
CA GLN A 759 -25.92 27.25 -6.04
C GLN A 759 -24.86 26.60 -5.13
N SER A 760 -23.88 25.93 -5.73
CA SER A 760 -22.70 25.39 -5.05
C SER A 760 -21.97 26.49 -4.26
N PRO A 761 -21.45 26.19 -3.05
CA PRO A 761 -20.62 27.11 -2.27
C PRO A 761 -19.19 27.27 -2.82
N VAL A 762 -18.83 26.54 -3.87
CA VAL A 762 -17.51 26.46 -4.54
C VAL A 762 -17.65 26.40 -6.06
#